data_AF-A0A439DBI1-F1
#
_entry.id   AF-A0A439DBI1-F1
#
_cell.length_a   1.000
_cell.length_b   1.000
_cell.length_c   1.000
_cell.angle_alpha   90.00
_cell.angle_beta   90.00
_cell.angle_gamma   90.00
#
_symmetry.space_group_name_H-M   'P 1'
#
loop_
_entity.id
_entity.type
_entity.pdbx_description
1 polymer ?
#
loop_
_entity_poly.entity_id
_entity_poly.type
_entity_poly.pdbx_seq_one_letter_code
_entity_poly.pdbx_strand_id
1 'polypeptide(L)'
;MATETIAPAAVKVQSSFKLPTGHDDWRDDLEAQGYVVVKGAIPPEKARYYQQKAFEWLNTFDPNLDPNDPSTYKSESLPVQTDKNTYEHYGVVHERFMWEARQEPGVLDAFEKIWGTNELLVSFDSLNVTLPNLKPARAPWPHVDQAPRKRGLHCVQGIINLSHVGPEDGSLFVIPGSHALVEKFFDEKTDPSQWEWRDNRYFGKKDMEFFESRGLKPLKVLAEPGDLILWDSRTIHWGGEPTEKSTVPRTVIYAAYAPAKLASKEAIEEKRRVFGANGATTHWPHDNIKLRELQAYLPDGTLDPRNRDGPLEKAEHSDLTLEPPKELDIVMASGIEDICFEDALDDGPPSKRRGVLSKALEENVEKINQTLEEVLGQVRGAKAVPQQNAAETIVDQDPQQWQGTQQMLELAPYASASPTTQPPRSLSGSVPKSGLPPDAIMEQLVDLFFDKIYSWAPIFYRPYFTANMQSAERQVLLHGIVVVAFRHWKHADPPQDVRESYIKSSREKILLETIDTCSLISTQALSLLAIDAMGQGPAPRTWKVMAMLHAAAQELGLAKTHSLTDVEVDTPLVRNEDPDDDLDLSIVEAEEKRRLFWLIYRQDQFSSVSRGQPGTIDVNDIHLPYPAAEEEWGLPVTPKWFEAMPQLRPTMMQRSSNILWQYYIDVMVFLDRTNQLLVKPVNLSLPAHCQEWQSNFRRLDTALSSWFENLPREVRDPPALFDPVWVMLHATFHLNNIRMYTVAAFPSTNSPYMKPSSSGRGRCRQSVRNVASLASSIQPHELEQLGPMFAFVVWVASRSLVILWTSGYETAYATMPTDLEPMLRTLRQMAVHWPCAQRYVDIIQLILDTKNNPGGPTGLEIFNDTKRTAYGLQNKLGQLAGNRAGQAFVNSFDFLDIPLLDTGEFGVGRNGNFGLGMADEWL
;
A
#
# COMPACT_ATOMS: atom_id res chain seq x y z
N MET A 1 17.40 -3.31 21.98
CA MET A 1 16.01 -2.91 21.68
C MET A 1 15.95 -1.40 21.81
N ALA A 2 15.95 -0.66 20.69
CA ALA A 2 15.77 0.79 20.72
C ALA A 2 14.27 1.08 20.64
N THR A 3 13.75 1.76 21.66
CA THR A 3 12.36 2.20 21.78
C THR A 3 12.07 3.29 20.74
N GLU A 4 11.29 2.96 19.72
CA GLU A 4 10.71 3.93 18.81
C GLU A 4 9.79 4.88 19.59
N THR A 5 10.09 6.18 19.59
CA THR A 5 9.15 7.21 20.07
C THR A 5 8.05 7.41 19.03
N ILE A 6 6.98 6.63 19.18
CA ILE A 6 5.72 6.76 18.46
C ILE A 6 5.07 8.09 18.84
N ALA A 7 4.61 8.89 17.86
CA ALA A 7 3.85 10.10 18.15
C ALA A 7 2.59 9.74 18.97
N PRO A 8 2.26 10.48 20.05
CA PRO A 8 1.17 10.12 20.95
C PRO A 8 -0.17 10.01 20.21
N ALA A 9 -0.94 8.97 20.52
CA ALA A 9 -2.27 8.74 19.97
C ALA A 9 -3.34 9.64 20.66
N ALA A 10 -3.01 10.92 20.88
CA ALA A 10 -3.77 11.84 21.72
C ALA A 10 -5.14 12.24 21.16
N VAL A 11 -5.39 11.97 19.86
CA VAL A 11 -6.65 12.30 19.19
C VAL A 11 -7.75 11.33 19.61
N LYS A 12 -8.76 11.85 20.32
CA LYS A 12 -9.93 11.09 20.75
C LYS A 12 -10.86 10.80 19.57
N VAL A 13 -11.30 9.55 19.42
CA VAL A 13 -12.27 9.11 18.41
C VAL A 13 -13.55 8.67 19.12
N GLN A 14 -14.68 9.29 18.79
CA GLN A 14 -15.97 8.99 19.38
C GLN A 14 -16.69 7.89 18.61
N SER A 15 -17.30 6.94 19.32
CA SER A 15 -18.19 5.96 18.69
C SER A 15 -19.50 6.64 18.32
N SER A 16 -19.96 6.38 17.09
CA SER A 16 -21.31 6.72 16.65
C SER A 16 -22.36 5.72 17.14
N PHE A 17 -21.93 4.58 17.71
CA PHE A 17 -22.79 3.51 18.16
C PHE A 17 -23.10 3.63 19.66
N LYS A 18 -24.36 3.38 20.00
CA LYS A 18 -24.82 3.17 21.38
C LYS A 18 -25.62 1.89 21.41
N LEU A 19 -25.38 1.06 22.42
CA LEU A 19 -26.15 -0.16 22.60
C LEU A 19 -27.61 0.21 22.86
N PRO A 20 -28.56 -0.30 22.07
CA PRO A 20 -29.98 -0.08 22.34
C PRO A 20 -30.38 -0.63 23.72
N THR A 21 -31.10 0.19 24.50
CA THR A 21 -31.57 -0.14 25.86
C THR A 21 -33.09 -0.17 25.94
N GLY A 22 -33.64 -0.85 26.94
CA GLY A 22 -35.08 -0.97 27.18
C GLY A 22 -35.71 -2.11 26.38
N HIS A 23 -34.97 -3.21 26.25
CA HIS A 23 -35.43 -4.41 25.56
C HIS A 23 -36.05 -5.45 26.49
N ASP A 24 -35.91 -5.26 27.81
CA ASP A 24 -36.26 -6.23 28.85
C ASP A 24 -35.56 -7.58 28.60
N ASP A 25 -34.33 -7.54 28.08
CA ASP A 25 -33.51 -8.71 27.78
C ASP A 25 -32.03 -8.54 28.17
N TRP A 26 -31.21 -9.54 27.82
CA TRP A 26 -29.79 -9.61 28.19
C TRP A 26 -28.95 -8.41 27.69
N ARG A 27 -29.41 -7.64 26.70
CA ARG A 27 -28.70 -6.42 26.24
C ARG A 27 -28.70 -5.33 27.30
N ASP A 28 -29.75 -5.26 28.12
CA ASP A 28 -29.81 -4.32 29.24
C ASP A 28 -28.76 -4.67 30.31
N ASP A 29 -28.52 -5.97 30.54
CA ASP A 29 -27.42 -6.43 31.41
C ASP A 29 -26.04 -6.11 30.80
N LEU A 30 -25.87 -6.28 29.49
CA LEU A 30 -24.62 -5.92 28.81
C LEU A 30 -24.34 -4.42 28.92
N GLU A 31 -25.33 -3.54 28.74
CA GLU A 31 -25.15 -2.10 28.92
C GLU A 31 -24.87 -1.74 30.38
N ALA A 32 -25.60 -2.34 31.33
CA ALA A 32 -25.47 -2.00 32.74
C ALA A 32 -24.17 -2.51 33.38
N GLN A 33 -23.77 -3.75 33.04
CA GLN A 33 -22.65 -4.45 33.66
C GLN A 33 -21.39 -4.47 32.78
N GLY A 34 -21.50 -4.16 31.50
CA GLY A 34 -20.39 -4.25 30.54
C GLY A 34 -20.06 -5.68 30.09
N TYR A 35 -20.82 -6.67 30.56
CA TYR A 35 -20.72 -8.06 30.14
C TYR A 35 -22.06 -8.80 30.35
N VAL A 36 -22.23 -9.93 29.67
CA VAL A 36 -23.39 -10.81 29.84
C VAL A 36 -23.07 -12.25 29.41
N VAL A 37 -23.87 -13.21 29.86
CA VAL A 37 -23.83 -14.60 29.40
C VAL A 37 -25.16 -14.93 28.72
N VAL A 38 -25.14 -15.04 27.39
CA VAL A 38 -26.29 -15.47 26.60
C VAL A 38 -26.39 -16.99 26.70
N LYS A 39 -27.42 -17.46 27.41
CA LYS A 39 -27.60 -18.88 27.70
C LYS A 39 -28.04 -19.67 26.48
N GLY A 40 -27.38 -20.80 26.23
CA GLY A 40 -27.76 -21.74 25.17
C GLY A 40 -27.72 -21.16 23.75
N ALA A 41 -26.77 -20.24 23.48
CA ALA A 41 -26.54 -19.70 22.14
C ALA A 41 -26.18 -20.81 21.12
N ILE A 42 -25.55 -21.87 21.59
CA ILE A 42 -25.30 -23.12 20.85
C ILE A 42 -25.97 -24.27 21.61
N PRO A 43 -26.68 -25.18 20.93
CA PRO A 43 -27.22 -26.37 21.58
C PRO A 43 -26.12 -27.21 22.25
N PRO A 44 -26.34 -27.76 23.48
CA PRO A 44 -25.31 -28.47 24.23
C PRO A 44 -24.66 -29.64 23.47
N GLU A 45 -25.40 -30.34 22.63
CA GLU A 45 -24.89 -31.43 21.79
C GLU A 45 -23.90 -30.93 20.73
N LYS A 46 -24.14 -29.76 20.13
CA LYS A 46 -23.21 -29.13 19.18
C LYS A 46 -22.00 -28.56 19.89
N ALA A 47 -22.19 -27.97 21.08
CA ALA A 47 -21.08 -27.50 21.89
C ALA A 47 -20.10 -28.64 22.24
N ARG A 48 -20.63 -29.81 22.63
CA ARG A 48 -19.82 -31.03 22.84
C ARG A 48 -19.14 -31.52 21.57
N TYR A 49 -19.82 -31.45 20.42
CA TYR A 49 -19.22 -31.77 19.13
C TYR A 49 -18.01 -30.89 18.81
N TYR A 50 -18.13 -29.55 18.95
CA TYR A 50 -17.01 -28.64 18.72
C TYR A 50 -15.88 -28.84 19.73
N GLN A 51 -16.20 -29.12 20.99
CA GLN A 51 -15.20 -29.47 22.00
C GLN A 51 -14.43 -30.73 21.60
N GLN A 52 -15.14 -31.77 21.15
CA GLN A 52 -14.53 -33.01 20.69
C GLN A 52 -13.65 -32.77 19.45
N LYS A 53 -14.07 -31.92 18.52
CA LYS A 53 -13.25 -31.52 17.36
C LYS A 53 -11.97 -30.78 17.76
N ALA A 54 -12.03 -29.90 18.77
CA ALA A 54 -10.83 -29.26 19.31
C ALA A 54 -9.86 -30.29 19.94
N PHE A 55 -10.39 -31.32 20.61
CA PHE A 55 -9.58 -32.42 21.14
C PHE A 55 -8.99 -33.32 20.06
N GLU A 56 -9.76 -33.68 19.04
CA GLU A 56 -9.26 -34.40 17.86
C GLU A 56 -8.12 -33.64 17.18
N TRP A 57 -8.26 -32.32 17.06
CA TRP A 57 -7.21 -31.45 16.54
C TRP A 57 -5.95 -31.49 17.41
N LEU A 58 -6.06 -31.42 18.74
CA LEU A 58 -4.91 -31.58 19.65
C LEU A 58 -4.25 -32.96 19.52
N ASN A 59 -5.05 -34.01 19.38
CA ASN A 59 -4.55 -35.39 19.26
C ASN A 59 -3.75 -35.63 17.97
N THR A 60 -3.85 -34.73 16.98
CA THR A 60 -2.96 -34.77 15.81
C THR A 60 -1.50 -34.44 16.14
N PHE A 61 -1.22 -33.86 17.31
CA PHE A 61 0.13 -33.58 17.81
C PHE A 61 0.62 -34.66 18.79
N ASP A 62 -0.28 -35.23 19.59
CA ASP A 62 -0.03 -36.41 20.43
C ASP A 62 -1.22 -37.39 20.40
N PRO A 63 -1.11 -38.52 19.67
CA PRO A 63 -2.17 -39.53 19.63
C PRO A 63 -2.47 -40.19 20.99
N ASN A 64 -1.60 -40.03 21.99
CA ASN A 64 -1.78 -40.60 23.32
C ASN A 64 -2.38 -39.59 24.32
N LEU A 65 -2.65 -38.36 23.89
CA LEU A 65 -3.33 -37.37 24.72
C LEU A 65 -4.79 -37.80 24.93
N ASP A 66 -5.16 -37.98 26.19
CA ASP A 66 -6.56 -38.04 26.60
C ASP A 66 -6.86 -36.77 27.41
N PRO A 67 -7.62 -35.81 26.87
CA PRO A 67 -8.01 -34.60 27.58
C PRO A 67 -8.69 -34.85 28.94
N ASN A 68 -9.27 -36.04 29.16
CA ASN A 68 -9.93 -36.39 30.41
C ASN A 68 -9.00 -37.09 31.42
N ASP A 69 -7.76 -37.44 31.03
CA ASP A 69 -6.77 -38.06 31.90
C ASP A 69 -5.53 -37.16 32.03
N PRO A 70 -5.39 -36.42 33.16
CA PRO A 70 -4.24 -35.57 33.41
C PRO A 70 -2.89 -36.27 33.38
N SER A 71 -2.83 -37.60 33.57
CA SER A 71 -1.58 -38.36 33.50
C SER A 71 -1.00 -38.45 32.08
N THR A 72 -1.82 -38.15 31.06
CA THR A 72 -1.42 -38.13 29.66
C THR A 72 -0.80 -36.80 29.23
N TYR A 73 -0.95 -35.74 30.03
CA TYR A 73 -0.53 -34.40 29.64
C TYR A 73 1.00 -34.29 29.62
N LYS A 74 1.55 -34.05 28.43
CA LYS A 74 3.00 -33.86 28.22
C LYS A 74 3.23 -32.57 27.47
N SER A 75 3.87 -31.60 28.12
CA SER A 75 4.09 -30.28 27.54
C SER A 75 4.88 -30.34 26.23
N GLU A 76 5.78 -31.32 26.10
CA GLU A 76 6.66 -31.49 24.94
C GLU A 76 5.90 -32.00 23.70
N SER A 77 4.80 -32.73 23.90
CA SER A 77 4.02 -33.31 22.80
C SER A 77 2.93 -32.37 22.28
N LEU A 78 2.57 -31.33 23.02
CA LEU A 78 1.51 -30.40 22.63
C LEU A 78 1.97 -29.42 21.54
N PRO A 79 1.03 -28.87 20.74
CA PRO A 79 1.37 -27.78 19.83
C PRO A 79 1.84 -26.54 20.60
N VAL A 80 2.68 -25.73 19.95
CA VAL A 80 3.08 -24.42 20.48
C VAL A 80 1.83 -23.60 20.84
N GLN A 81 1.76 -23.21 22.12
CA GLN A 81 0.66 -22.46 22.70
C GLN A 81 1.19 -21.09 23.15
N THR A 82 0.40 -20.03 22.97
CA THR A 82 0.77 -18.71 23.47
C THR A 82 0.91 -18.70 24.99
N ASP A 83 1.58 -17.67 25.51
CA ASP A 83 1.62 -17.41 26.95
C ASP A 83 0.20 -17.29 27.52
N LYS A 84 -0.79 -16.82 26.76
CA LYS A 84 -2.23 -16.68 27.05
C LYS A 84 -3.07 -17.97 26.93
N ASN A 85 -2.45 -19.13 26.78
CA ASN A 85 -3.09 -20.44 26.59
C ASN A 85 -3.95 -20.54 25.32
N THR A 86 -3.67 -19.73 24.31
CA THR A 86 -4.38 -19.75 23.02
C THR A 86 -3.56 -20.44 21.93
N TYR A 87 -4.25 -20.98 20.94
CA TYR A 87 -3.71 -21.48 19.68
C TYR A 87 -4.17 -20.56 18.55
N GLU A 88 -3.21 -19.95 17.87
CA GLU A 88 -3.42 -19.02 16.76
C GLU A 88 -2.65 -19.43 15.49
N HIS A 89 -1.75 -20.40 15.61
CA HIS A 89 -0.95 -20.97 14.51
C HIS A 89 -1.60 -22.24 13.91
N TYR A 90 -0.88 -22.92 13.02
CA TYR A 90 -1.27 -24.21 12.42
C TYR A 90 -2.59 -24.18 11.63
N GLY A 91 -3.05 -22.98 11.22
CA GLY A 91 -4.32 -22.78 10.55
C GLY A 91 -5.56 -23.03 11.43
N VAL A 92 -5.40 -23.22 12.75
CA VAL A 92 -6.47 -23.68 13.63
C VAL A 92 -7.69 -22.77 13.61
N VAL A 93 -7.48 -21.45 13.46
CA VAL A 93 -8.54 -20.44 13.47
C VAL A 93 -9.47 -20.52 12.25
N HIS A 94 -9.11 -21.31 11.24
CA HIS A 94 -9.89 -21.58 10.03
C HIS A 94 -10.29 -23.05 9.88
N GLU A 95 -10.13 -23.87 10.93
CA GLU A 95 -10.67 -25.24 10.93
C GLU A 95 -12.20 -25.22 10.77
N ARG A 96 -12.73 -26.25 10.12
CA ARG A 96 -14.17 -26.41 9.86
C ARG A 96 -15.01 -26.17 11.11
N PHE A 97 -14.68 -26.81 12.23
CA PHE A 97 -15.44 -26.69 13.47
C PHE A 97 -15.42 -25.26 14.07
N MET A 98 -14.36 -24.47 13.81
CA MET A 98 -14.30 -23.06 14.23
C MET A 98 -15.29 -22.21 13.42
N TRP A 99 -15.39 -22.47 12.11
CA TRP A 99 -16.33 -21.79 11.23
C TRP A 99 -17.78 -22.21 11.49
N GLU A 100 -18.03 -23.48 11.76
CA GLU A 100 -19.35 -23.97 12.13
C GLU A 100 -19.83 -23.33 13.44
N ALA A 101 -18.99 -23.30 14.48
CA ALA A 101 -19.33 -22.67 15.76
C ALA A 101 -19.62 -21.16 15.62
N ARG A 102 -18.86 -20.44 14.79
CA ARG A 102 -19.09 -19.02 14.47
C ARG A 102 -20.39 -18.78 13.70
N GLN A 103 -20.89 -19.77 12.97
CA GLN A 103 -22.11 -19.66 12.17
C GLN A 103 -23.34 -20.22 12.89
N GLU A 104 -23.21 -20.63 14.16
CA GLU A 104 -24.37 -21.10 14.91
C GLU A 104 -25.42 -19.99 15.05
N PRO A 105 -26.71 -20.28 14.78
CA PRO A 105 -27.75 -19.26 14.72
C PRO A 105 -27.86 -18.39 15.98
N GLY A 106 -27.71 -18.97 17.17
CA GLY A 106 -27.78 -18.20 18.43
C GLY A 106 -26.54 -17.34 18.68
N VAL A 107 -25.40 -17.63 18.06
CA VAL A 107 -24.22 -16.76 18.08
C VAL A 107 -24.44 -15.57 17.17
N LEU A 108 -24.85 -15.80 15.92
CA LEU A 108 -25.15 -14.74 14.96
C LEU A 108 -26.27 -13.83 15.48
N ASP A 109 -27.41 -14.40 15.90
CA ASP A 109 -28.56 -13.66 16.45
C ASP A 109 -28.16 -12.73 17.60
N ALA A 110 -27.25 -13.16 18.48
CA ALA A 110 -26.78 -12.30 19.58
C ALA A 110 -26.05 -11.05 19.08
N PHE A 111 -25.12 -11.20 18.13
CA PHE A 111 -24.40 -10.06 17.56
C PHE A 111 -25.27 -9.22 16.63
N GLU A 112 -26.21 -9.82 15.90
CA GLU A 112 -27.19 -9.08 15.09
C GLU A 112 -28.07 -8.19 15.97
N LYS A 113 -28.50 -8.70 17.12
CA LYS A 113 -29.28 -7.93 18.11
C LYS A 113 -28.52 -6.81 18.77
N ILE A 114 -27.21 -6.99 19.00
CA ILE A 114 -26.33 -5.92 19.49
C ILE A 114 -26.28 -4.81 18.44
N TRP A 115 -25.92 -5.16 17.21
CA TRP A 115 -25.57 -4.16 16.19
C TRP A 115 -26.74 -3.64 15.36
N GLY A 116 -27.89 -4.29 15.42
CA GLY A 116 -29.09 -3.95 14.64
C GLY A 116 -28.95 -4.24 13.14
N THR A 117 -28.11 -5.20 12.76
CA THR A 117 -27.87 -5.60 11.36
C THR A 117 -27.34 -7.03 11.28
N ASN A 118 -27.66 -7.72 10.18
CA ASN A 118 -27.13 -9.03 9.82
C ASN A 118 -25.88 -8.96 8.91
N GLU A 119 -25.49 -7.76 8.48
CA GLU A 119 -24.27 -7.53 7.68
C GLU A 119 -23.05 -7.44 8.60
N LEU A 120 -22.60 -8.58 9.12
CA LEU A 120 -21.53 -8.65 10.13
C LEU A 120 -20.22 -9.21 9.57
N LEU A 121 -19.11 -8.64 10.03
CA LEU A 121 -17.76 -9.20 9.91
C LEU A 121 -17.37 -9.88 11.23
N VAL A 122 -16.65 -11.00 11.14
CA VAL A 122 -16.18 -11.80 12.31
C VAL A 122 -14.66 -11.75 12.48
N SER A 123 -14.14 -11.71 13.72
CA SER A 123 -12.70 -11.83 13.99
C SER A 123 -12.15 -13.24 13.75
N PHE A 124 -10.85 -13.37 13.42
CA PHE A 124 -10.14 -14.65 13.33
C PHE A 124 -9.24 -14.84 14.55
N ASP A 125 -9.80 -14.76 15.76
CA ASP A 125 -9.01 -14.70 16.99
C ASP A 125 -8.19 -15.96 17.29
N SER A 126 -8.73 -16.88 18.10
CA SER A 126 -7.98 -18.04 18.57
C SER A 126 -8.88 -19.11 19.14
N LEU A 127 -8.35 -20.34 19.15
CA LEU A 127 -8.85 -21.44 19.97
C LEU A 127 -8.14 -21.38 21.33
N ASN A 128 -8.81 -21.73 22.42
CA ASN A 128 -8.13 -21.97 23.70
C ASN A 128 -8.56 -23.32 24.25
N VAL A 129 -7.57 -24.18 24.44
CA VAL A 129 -7.69 -25.40 25.22
C VAL A 129 -6.67 -25.33 26.35
N THR A 130 -7.14 -25.07 27.56
CA THR A 130 -6.31 -25.05 28.77
C THR A 130 -6.51 -26.35 29.52
N LEU A 131 -5.48 -27.21 29.49
CA LEU A 131 -5.43 -28.43 30.28
C LEU A 131 -5.08 -28.06 31.73
N PRO A 132 -5.92 -28.40 32.73
CA PRO A 132 -5.70 -28.01 34.12
C PRO A 132 -4.41 -28.64 34.65
N ASN A 133 -3.72 -27.95 35.56
CA ASN A 133 -2.49 -28.40 36.22
C ASN A 133 -1.28 -28.67 35.33
N LEU A 134 -1.35 -28.38 34.02
CA LEU A 134 -0.21 -28.53 33.11
C LEU A 134 0.84 -27.42 33.29
N LYS A 135 0.37 -26.19 33.57
CA LYS A 135 1.23 -25.01 33.77
C LYS A 135 0.89 -24.34 35.11
N PRO A 136 1.84 -23.65 35.75
CA PRO A 136 1.55 -22.82 36.92
C PRO A 136 0.48 -21.77 36.62
N ALA A 137 -0.42 -21.57 37.58
CA ALA A 137 -1.44 -20.53 37.47
C ALA A 137 -0.79 -19.14 37.44
N ARG A 138 -1.13 -18.36 36.42
CA ARG A 138 -0.67 -16.99 36.22
C ARG A 138 -1.42 -16.00 37.11
N ALA A 139 -0.71 -14.95 37.53
CA ALA A 139 -1.30 -13.85 38.28
C ALA A 139 -2.28 -13.05 37.39
N PRO A 140 -3.30 -12.38 37.95
CA PRO A 140 -4.22 -11.53 37.19
C PRO A 140 -3.52 -10.42 36.38
N TRP A 141 -3.98 -10.18 35.15
CA TRP A 141 -3.53 -9.07 34.28
C TRP A 141 -4.73 -8.21 33.84
N PRO A 142 -5.33 -7.40 34.73
CA PRO A 142 -6.50 -6.60 34.37
C PRO A 142 -6.15 -5.66 33.21
N HIS A 143 -6.94 -5.70 32.14
CA HIS A 143 -6.79 -4.84 30.98
C HIS A 143 -8.14 -4.55 30.33
N VAL A 144 -8.15 -3.53 29.48
CA VAL A 144 -9.19 -3.31 28.47
C VAL A 144 -8.58 -3.43 27.09
N ASP A 145 -9.43 -3.68 26.12
CA ASP A 145 -9.08 -3.99 24.73
C ASP A 145 -9.60 -2.91 23.76
N GLN A 146 -9.98 -1.76 24.32
CA GLN A 146 -10.22 -0.53 23.61
C GLN A 146 -9.24 0.56 24.09
N ALA A 147 -8.54 1.19 23.14
CA ALA A 147 -7.54 2.22 23.43
C ALA A 147 -8.14 3.39 24.24
N PRO A 148 -7.34 4.07 25.10
CA PRO A 148 -7.77 5.27 25.80
C PRO A 148 -8.26 6.40 24.89
N ARG A 149 -7.88 6.41 23.61
CA ARG A 149 -8.35 7.40 22.64
C ARG A 149 -9.75 7.11 22.07
N LYS A 150 -10.20 5.85 22.08
CA LYS A 150 -11.52 5.44 21.56
C LYS A 150 -12.56 5.60 22.67
N ARG A 151 -13.50 6.52 22.48
CA ARG A 151 -14.57 6.90 23.42
C ARG A 151 -15.91 6.36 22.94
N GLY A 152 -16.76 5.90 23.86
CA GLY A 152 -17.98 5.15 23.53
C GLY A 152 -17.71 3.67 23.22
N LEU A 153 -18.75 2.89 22.93
CA LEU A 153 -18.63 1.46 22.61
C LEU A 153 -18.21 1.28 21.14
N HIS A 154 -17.01 0.75 20.88
CA HIS A 154 -16.54 0.47 19.52
C HIS A 154 -16.49 -1.03 19.17
N CYS A 155 -16.36 -1.91 20.18
CA CYS A 155 -16.24 -3.35 19.96
C CYS A 155 -16.84 -4.15 21.11
N VAL A 156 -17.66 -5.14 20.78
CA VAL A 156 -18.14 -6.18 21.70
C VAL A 156 -17.42 -7.48 21.34
N GLN A 157 -16.75 -8.06 22.32
CA GLN A 157 -16.04 -9.34 22.18
C GLN A 157 -16.91 -10.49 22.64
N GLY A 158 -16.60 -11.70 22.15
CA GLY A 158 -17.32 -12.91 22.49
C GLY A 158 -16.42 -14.11 22.76
N ILE A 159 -16.87 -14.95 23.69
CA ILE A 159 -16.37 -16.31 23.92
C ILE A 159 -17.52 -17.27 23.71
N ILE A 160 -17.39 -18.12 22.70
CA ILE A 160 -18.21 -19.31 22.56
C ILE A 160 -17.65 -20.35 23.53
N ASN A 161 -18.41 -20.65 24.59
CA ASN A 161 -17.98 -21.52 25.67
C ASN A 161 -18.32 -22.98 25.36
N LEU A 162 -17.32 -23.86 25.28
CA LEU A 162 -17.52 -25.27 24.91
C LEU A 162 -17.34 -26.24 26.09
N SER A 163 -16.88 -25.75 27.24
CA SER A 163 -16.64 -26.55 28.46
C SER A 163 -17.42 -26.03 29.65
N HIS A 164 -17.73 -26.87 30.63
CA HIS A 164 -18.30 -26.42 31.90
C HIS A 164 -17.35 -25.46 32.62
N VAL A 165 -17.90 -24.43 33.27
CA VAL A 165 -17.13 -23.45 34.04
C VAL A 165 -17.73 -23.28 35.43
N GLY A 166 -17.15 -23.99 36.40
CA GLY A 166 -17.46 -23.86 37.82
C GLY A 166 -16.51 -22.92 38.58
N PRO A 167 -16.64 -22.81 39.91
CA PRO A 167 -15.82 -21.92 40.76
C PRO A 167 -14.32 -22.22 40.79
N GLU A 168 -13.90 -23.41 40.39
CA GLU A 168 -12.49 -23.82 40.35
C GLU A 168 -11.89 -23.77 38.94
N ASP A 169 -12.72 -23.68 37.89
CA ASP A 169 -12.28 -23.79 36.50
C ASP A 169 -11.83 -22.45 35.90
N GLY A 170 -11.02 -22.52 34.83
CA GLY A 170 -10.57 -21.35 34.10
C GLY A 170 -11.70 -20.68 33.32
N SER A 171 -11.76 -19.36 33.32
CA SER A 171 -12.80 -18.58 32.62
C SER A 171 -12.39 -17.13 32.40
N LEU A 172 -13.25 -16.33 31.76
CA LEU A 172 -13.13 -14.89 31.76
C LEU A 172 -13.40 -14.33 33.17
N PHE A 173 -12.52 -13.45 33.64
CA PHE A 173 -12.81 -12.55 34.75
C PHE A 173 -13.14 -11.18 34.18
N VAL A 174 -14.15 -10.53 34.76
CA VAL A 174 -14.57 -9.18 34.42
C VAL A 174 -14.70 -8.35 35.69
N ILE A 175 -14.69 -7.03 35.56
CA ILE A 175 -15.09 -6.11 36.62
C ILE A 175 -16.39 -5.44 36.19
N PRO A 176 -17.55 -5.94 36.64
CA PRO A 176 -18.85 -5.42 36.20
C PRO A 176 -18.96 -3.92 36.47
N GLY A 177 -19.49 -3.16 35.51
CA GLY A 177 -19.65 -1.70 35.60
C GLY A 177 -18.37 -0.89 35.39
N SER A 178 -17.22 -1.52 35.16
CA SER A 178 -15.96 -0.79 34.94
C SER A 178 -15.91 -0.03 33.61
N HIS A 179 -16.61 -0.50 32.57
CA HIS A 179 -16.71 0.16 31.27
C HIS A 179 -17.28 1.58 31.37
N ALA A 180 -18.24 1.80 32.29
CA ALA A 180 -18.84 3.11 32.55
C ALA A 180 -17.88 4.10 33.25
N LEU A 181 -16.80 3.59 33.85
CA LEU A 181 -15.82 4.40 34.59
C LEU A 181 -14.46 4.50 33.91
N VAL A 182 -14.14 3.64 32.94
CA VAL A 182 -12.81 3.55 32.36
C VAL A 182 -12.42 4.84 31.61
N GLU A 183 -13.37 5.48 30.93
CA GLU A 183 -13.12 6.74 30.21
C GLU A 183 -12.82 7.88 31.18
N LYS A 184 -13.56 7.94 32.30
CA LYS A 184 -13.29 8.86 33.40
C LYS A 184 -11.93 8.61 34.03
N PHE A 185 -11.56 7.35 34.22
CA PHE A 185 -10.23 6.98 34.68
C PHE A 185 -9.16 7.50 33.71
N PHE A 186 -9.32 7.31 32.41
CA PHE A 186 -8.36 7.81 31.42
C PHE A 186 -8.25 9.33 31.46
N ASP A 187 -9.35 10.05 31.59
CA ASP A 187 -9.34 11.52 31.64
C ASP A 187 -8.73 12.07 32.96
N GLU A 188 -8.89 11.36 34.10
CA GLU A 188 -8.40 11.84 35.41
C GLU A 188 -7.03 11.30 35.82
N LYS A 189 -6.63 10.14 35.32
CA LYS A 189 -5.48 9.36 35.83
C LYS A 189 -4.43 9.06 34.78
N THR A 190 -4.66 9.40 33.51
CA THR A 190 -3.66 9.20 32.44
C THR A 190 -3.38 10.50 31.70
N ASP A 191 -2.24 10.55 31.03
CA ASP A 191 -1.84 11.68 30.19
C ASP A 191 -2.02 11.31 28.71
N PRO A 192 -2.86 12.04 27.94
CA PRO A 192 -3.04 11.79 26.51
C PRO A 192 -1.74 11.82 25.68
N SER A 193 -0.72 12.57 26.13
CA SER A 193 0.59 12.59 25.48
C SER A 193 1.37 11.28 25.65
N GLN A 194 0.93 10.40 26.54
CA GLN A 194 1.51 9.07 26.77
C GLN A 194 0.67 7.94 26.17
N TRP A 195 -0.42 8.26 25.48
CA TRP A 195 -1.26 7.24 24.85
C TRP A 195 -0.57 6.64 23.63
N GLU A 196 -0.55 5.31 23.58
CA GLU A 196 -0.04 4.55 22.45
C GLU A 196 -1.16 4.21 21.45
N TRP A 197 -0.79 3.85 20.24
CA TRP A 197 -1.72 3.36 19.21
C TRP A 197 -2.21 1.92 19.43
N ARG A 198 -1.80 1.28 20.54
CA ARG A 198 -2.27 -0.05 20.92
C ARG A 198 -3.70 0.04 21.45
N ASP A 199 -4.54 -0.91 21.02
CA ASP A 199 -5.92 -0.98 21.49
C ASP A 199 -6.06 -1.64 22.86
N ASN A 200 -4.97 -2.13 23.48
CA ASN A 200 -5.02 -2.64 24.84
C ASN A 200 -4.38 -1.69 25.88
N ARG A 201 -4.98 -1.62 27.08
CA ARG A 201 -4.43 -0.89 28.24
C ARG A 201 -4.52 -1.76 29.49
N TYR A 202 -3.35 -2.10 30.05
CA TYR A 202 -3.19 -2.88 31.28
C TYR A 202 -3.23 -2.01 32.53
N PHE A 203 -3.90 -2.44 33.60
CA PHE A 203 -4.05 -1.69 34.85
C PHE A 203 -3.10 -2.21 35.93
N GLY A 204 -2.26 -1.32 36.47
CA GLY A 204 -1.44 -1.65 37.63
C GLY A 204 -2.24 -1.61 38.93
N LYS A 205 -1.65 -2.06 40.04
CA LYS A 205 -2.29 -2.05 41.36
C LYS A 205 -2.84 -0.67 41.76
N LYS A 206 -2.09 0.40 41.50
CA LYS A 206 -2.53 1.79 41.77
C LYS A 206 -3.71 2.23 40.91
N ASP A 207 -3.77 1.75 39.67
CA ASP A 207 -4.89 2.05 38.78
C ASP A 207 -6.15 1.33 39.27
N MET A 208 -5.99 0.08 39.72
CA MET A 208 -7.08 -0.74 40.27
C MET A 208 -7.73 -0.15 41.51
N GLU A 209 -6.96 0.54 42.37
CA GLU A 209 -7.49 1.24 43.55
C GLU A 209 -8.60 2.26 43.18
N PHE A 210 -8.56 2.87 41.99
CA PHE A 210 -9.60 3.78 41.53
C PHE A 210 -10.97 3.10 41.38
N PHE A 211 -10.98 1.87 40.86
CA PHE A 211 -12.20 1.10 40.63
C PHE A 211 -12.67 0.43 41.92
N GLU A 212 -11.73 -0.12 42.70
CA GLU A 212 -12.01 -0.74 44.00
C GLU A 212 -12.58 0.26 45.01
N SER A 213 -12.06 1.49 45.06
CA SER A 213 -12.58 2.55 45.96
C SER A 213 -14.01 2.97 45.60
N ARG A 214 -14.50 2.61 44.42
CA ARG A 214 -15.87 2.84 43.94
C ARG A 214 -16.75 1.60 44.05
N GLY A 215 -16.27 0.57 44.76
CA GLY A 215 -17.03 -0.64 45.07
C GLY A 215 -17.01 -1.71 43.98
N LEU A 216 -16.27 -1.49 42.88
CA LEU A 216 -16.16 -2.48 41.81
C LEU A 216 -15.21 -3.61 42.21
N LYS A 217 -15.58 -4.85 41.88
CA LYS A 217 -14.80 -6.04 42.24
C LYS A 217 -14.71 -7.01 41.06
N PRO A 218 -13.61 -7.76 40.94
CA PRO A 218 -13.51 -8.88 40.02
C PRO A 218 -14.61 -9.91 40.23
N LEU A 219 -15.15 -10.39 39.11
CA LEU A 219 -16.13 -11.46 39.05
C LEU A 219 -15.66 -12.49 38.01
N LYS A 220 -15.63 -13.76 38.40
CA LYS A 220 -15.44 -14.86 37.46
C LYS A 220 -16.75 -15.17 36.76
N VAL A 221 -16.73 -15.17 35.43
CA VAL A 221 -17.90 -15.51 34.63
C VAL A 221 -18.10 -17.02 34.63
N LEU A 222 -19.27 -17.48 35.09
CA LEU A 222 -19.66 -18.89 35.06
C LEU A 222 -20.53 -19.15 33.82
N ALA A 223 -20.29 -20.28 33.16
CA ALA A 223 -20.90 -20.62 31.89
C ALA A 223 -21.00 -22.14 31.72
N GLU A 224 -22.02 -22.58 30.98
CA GLU A 224 -22.19 -23.97 30.57
C GLU A 224 -21.78 -24.16 29.11
N PRO A 225 -21.48 -25.40 28.66
CA PRO A 225 -21.24 -25.68 27.25
C PRO A 225 -22.40 -25.20 26.37
N GLY A 226 -22.09 -24.34 25.40
CA GLY A 226 -23.05 -23.74 24.48
C GLY A 226 -23.48 -22.33 24.85
N ASP A 227 -23.08 -21.82 26.01
CA ASP A 227 -23.28 -20.41 26.35
C ASP A 227 -22.33 -19.50 25.54
N LEU A 228 -22.79 -18.28 25.25
CA LEU A 228 -21.99 -17.22 24.65
C LEU A 228 -21.75 -16.13 25.69
N ILE A 229 -20.49 -15.89 26.05
CA ILE A 229 -20.10 -14.80 26.94
C ILE A 229 -19.78 -13.59 26.07
N LEU A 230 -20.42 -12.45 26.33
CA LEU A 230 -20.21 -11.20 25.60
C LEU A 230 -19.73 -10.11 26.55
N TRP A 231 -18.83 -9.25 26.10
CA TRP A 231 -18.42 -8.08 26.89
C TRP A 231 -18.03 -6.89 26.02
N ASP A 232 -18.30 -5.69 26.54
CA ASP A 232 -17.78 -4.44 26.01
C ASP A 232 -16.26 -4.43 26.17
N SER A 233 -15.53 -4.09 25.10
CA SER A 233 -14.06 -4.04 25.12
C SER A 233 -13.49 -3.03 26.13
N ARG A 234 -14.31 -2.11 26.65
CA ARG A 234 -14.01 -1.17 27.75
C ARG A 234 -14.15 -1.79 29.15
N THR A 235 -14.75 -2.97 29.29
CA THR A 235 -14.86 -3.68 30.57
C THR A 235 -13.50 -4.25 30.95
N ILE A 236 -13.00 -3.93 32.15
CA ILE A 236 -11.73 -4.48 32.64
C ILE A 236 -11.88 -5.99 32.80
N HIS A 237 -11.01 -6.75 32.16
CA HIS A 237 -11.09 -8.20 32.11
C HIS A 237 -9.71 -8.88 32.02
N TRP A 238 -9.70 -10.20 32.20
CA TRP A 238 -8.56 -11.09 31.90
C TRP A 238 -9.00 -12.55 31.83
N GLY A 239 -8.18 -13.41 31.22
CA GLY A 239 -8.37 -14.85 31.28
C GLY A 239 -7.91 -15.39 32.62
N GLY A 240 -8.82 -15.90 33.43
CA GLY A 240 -8.51 -16.59 34.69
C GLY A 240 -8.06 -18.02 34.45
N GLU A 241 -7.03 -18.42 35.18
CA GLU A 241 -6.55 -19.81 35.19
C GLU A 241 -7.45 -20.70 36.06
N PRO A 242 -7.54 -22.01 35.73
CA PRO A 242 -8.07 -22.98 36.66
C PRO A 242 -7.24 -23.03 37.94
N THR A 243 -7.89 -23.31 39.06
CA THR A 243 -7.20 -23.63 40.31
C THR A 243 -6.64 -25.06 40.24
N GLU A 244 -5.79 -25.41 41.21
CA GLU A 244 -5.22 -26.76 41.33
C GLU A 244 -6.29 -27.87 41.48
N LYS A 245 -7.51 -27.50 41.88
CA LYS A 245 -8.63 -28.44 42.06
C LYS A 245 -9.42 -28.70 40.79
N SER A 246 -9.21 -27.89 39.74
CA SER A 246 -9.93 -28.07 38.49
C SER A 246 -9.50 -29.38 37.81
N THR A 247 -10.48 -30.07 37.25
CA THR A 247 -10.28 -31.26 36.41
C THR A 247 -10.86 -31.05 35.01
N VAL A 248 -11.30 -29.82 34.69
CA VAL A 248 -12.00 -29.52 33.45
C VAL A 248 -11.03 -28.89 32.44
N PRO A 249 -10.83 -29.52 31.27
CA PRO A 249 -10.16 -28.88 30.14
C PRO A 249 -10.99 -27.71 29.63
N ARG A 250 -10.58 -26.48 29.97
CA ARG A 250 -11.26 -25.28 29.48
C ARG A 250 -11.13 -25.25 27.96
N THR A 251 -12.25 -25.22 27.26
CA THR A 251 -12.30 -25.21 25.79
C THR A 251 -13.20 -24.08 25.34
N VAL A 252 -12.64 -23.09 24.63
CA VAL A 252 -13.39 -21.93 24.16
C VAL A 252 -12.91 -21.44 22.79
N ILE A 253 -13.81 -20.81 22.05
CA ILE A 253 -13.52 -20.12 20.79
C ILE A 253 -13.76 -18.63 20.99
N TYR A 254 -12.76 -17.81 20.68
CA TYR A 254 -12.93 -16.36 20.67
C TYR A 254 -13.52 -15.93 19.33
N ALA A 255 -14.59 -15.13 19.39
CA ALA A 255 -15.26 -14.58 18.22
C ALA A 255 -15.92 -13.24 18.58
N ALA A 256 -15.52 -12.20 17.88
CA ALA A 256 -16.14 -10.88 17.94
C ALA A 256 -16.74 -10.55 16.57
N TYR A 257 -17.83 -9.79 16.57
CA TYR A 257 -18.50 -9.36 15.35
C TYR A 257 -18.75 -7.86 15.38
N ALA A 258 -18.73 -7.25 14.21
CA ALA A 258 -19.07 -5.85 14.01
C ALA A 258 -19.67 -5.64 12.61
N PRO A 259 -20.50 -4.60 12.41
CA PRO A 259 -21.08 -4.30 11.10
C PRO A 259 -20.02 -4.10 10.03
N ALA A 260 -20.24 -4.67 8.84
CA ALA A 260 -19.35 -4.50 7.69
C ALA A 260 -19.16 -3.03 7.33
N LYS A 261 -20.20 -2.20 7.47
CA LYS A 261 -20.14 -0.74 7.25
C LYS A 261 -19.16 0.02 8.14
N LEU A 262 -18.72 -0.56 9.27
CA LEU A 262 -17.70 0.06 10.13
C LEU A 262 -16.28 -0.20 9.62
N ALA A 263 -16.11 -1.16 8.70
CA ALA A 263 -14.79 -1.48 8.16
C ALA A 263 -14.43 -0.52 7.02
N SER A 264 -13.19 -0.01 7.06
CA SER A 264 -12.62 0.67 5.90
C SER A 264 -12.32 -0.32 4.78
N LYS A 265 -12.16 0.18 3.55
CA LYS A 265 -11.77 -0.67 2.41
C LYS A 265 -10.44 -1.38 2.66
N GLU A 266 -9.50 -0.72 3.33
CA GLU A 266 -8.20 -1.27 3.74
C GLU A 266 -8.36 -2.38 4.77
N ALA A 267 -9.24 -2.21 5.75
CA ALA A 267 -9.51 -3.24 6.74
C ALA A 267 -10.16 -4.48 6.11
N ILE A 268 -11.05 -4.29 5.14
CA ILE A 268 -11.66 -5.40 4.36
C ILE A 268 -10.59 -6.12 3.54
N GLU A 269 -9.71 -5.39 2.85
CA GLU A 269 -8.64 -5.99 2.05
C GLU A 269 -7.61 -6.72 2.91
N GLU A 270 -7.19 -6.13 4.02
CA GLU A 270 -6.29 -6.79 4.96
C GLU A 270 -6.94 -8.04 5.56
N LYS A 271 -8.22 -7.98 5.91
CA LYS A 271 -8.97 -9.16 6.38
C LYS A 271 -9.03 -10.26 5.32
N ARG A 272 -9.25 -9.90 4.05
CA ARG A 272 -9.20 -10.83 2.91
C ARG A 272 -7.81 -11.45 2.76
N ARG A 273 -6.74 -10.64 2.91
CA ARG A 273 -5.35 -11.11 2.90
C ARG A 273 -5.06 -12.08 4.05
N VAL A 274 -5.51 -11.78 5.27
CA VAL A 274 -5.32 -12.66 6.44
C VAL A 274 -6.09 -13.96 6.26
N PHE A 275 -7.34 -13.90 5.79
CA PHE A 275 -8.14 -15.09 5.48
C PHE A 275 -7.46 -15.97 4.42
N GLY A 276 -7.00 -15.37 3.32
CA GLY A 276 -6.29 -16.09 2.25
C GLY A 276 -4.95 -16.72 2.69
N ALA A 277 -4.36 -16.22 3.76
CA ALA A 277 -3.15 -16.78 4.38
C ALA A 277 -3.43 -17.82 5.47
N ASN A 278 -4.71 -18.16 5.73
CA ASN A 278 -5.14 -18.97 6.88
C ASN A 278 -4.64 -18.42 8.23
N GLY A 279 -4.50 -17.10 8.34
CA GLY A 279 -3.94 -16.44 9.52
C GLY A 279 -4.98 -16.01 10.55
N ALA A 280 -4.52 -15.77 11.77
CA ALA A 280 -5.30 -15.16 12.83
C ALA A 280 -5.25 -13.62 12.79
N THR A 281 -6.28 -12.96 13.33
CA THR A 281 -6.36 -11.50 13.50
C THR A 281 -6.33 -11.09 14.97
N THR A 282 -6.37 -9.79 15.24
CA THR A 282 -6.81 -9.27 16.53
C THR A 282 -8.32 -9.55 16.73
N HIS A 283 -8.85 -9.19 17.90
CA HIS A 283 -10.28 -9.34 18.19
C HIS A 283 -11.15 -8.32 17.46
N TRP A 284 -10.57 -7.33 16.79
CA TRP A 284 -11.33 -6.34 16.05
C TRP A 284 -11.79 -6.91 14.70
N PRO A 285 -13.10 -6.94 14.40
CA PRO A 285 -13.58 -7.51 13.14
C PRO A 285 -13.50 -6.56 11.95
N HIS A 286 -13.45 -5.25 12.20
CA HIS A 286 -13.61 -4.18 11.20
C HIS A 286 -12.47 -3.15 11.21
N ASP A 287 -11.61 -3.15 12.22
CA ASP A 287 -10.52 -2.19 12.43
C ASP A 287 -9.29 -2.95 12.98
N ASN A 288 -8.12 -2.34 13.01
CA ASN A 288 -6.89 -2.93 13.57
C ASN A 288 -6.63 -4.38 13.13
N ILE A 289 -6.93 -4.67 11.86
CA ILE A 289 -6.71 -5.99 11.26
C ILE A 289 -5.21 -6.16 11.08
N LYS A 290 -4.64 -7.14 11.77
CA LYS A 290 -3.22 -7.45 11.74
C LYS A 290 -3.07 -8.95 11.66
N LEU A 291 -2.33 -9.43 10.66
CA LEU A 291 -1.90 -10.81 10.59
C LEU A 291 -1.00 -11.15 11.78
N ARG A 292 -1.42 -12.12 12.62
CA ARG A 292 -0.53 -12.73 13.61
C ARG A 292 0.50 -13.63 12.93
N GLU A 293 1.57 -13.94 13.65
CA GLU A 293 2.63 -14.83 13.16
C GLU A 293 2.03 -16.15 12.66
N LEU A 294 2.31 -16.50 11.40
CA LEU A 294 1.73 -17.69 10.77
C LEU A 294 2.40 -18.98 11.25
N GLN A 295 3.70 -18.89 11.51
CA GLN A 295 4.56 -20.03 11.78
C GLN A 295 4.71 -20.24 13.29
N ALA A 296 4.56 -21.48 13.73
CA ALA A 296 4.83 -21.86 15.10
C ALA A 296 6.32 -22.18 15.30
N TYR A 297 6.96 -21.50 16.24
CA TYR A 297 8.35 -21.75 16.63
C TYR A 297 8.42 -22.40 18.01
N LEU A 298 9.28 -23.41 18.13
CA LEU A 298 9.59 -24.07 19.39
C LEU A 298 10.37 -23.11 20.33
N PRO A 299 10.45 -23.40 21.64
CA PRO A 299 11.16 -22.54 22.59
C PRO A 299 12.64 -22.27 22.26
N ASP A 300 13.28 -23.14 21.47
CA ASP A 300 14.67 -22.99 21.00
C ASP A 300 14.80 -22.09 19.75
N GLY A 301 13.69 -21.54 19.25
CA GLY A 301 13.63 -20.68 18.07
C GLY A 301 13.59 -21.42 16.73
N THR A 302 13.55 -22.76 16.74
CA THR A 302 13.37 -23.55 15.52
C THR A 302 11.90 -23.62 15.12
N LEU A 303 11.62 -23.74 13.82
CA LEU A 303 10.26 -23.94 13.32
C LEU A 303 9.74 -25.30 13.81
N ASP A 304 8.54 -25.35 14.41
CA ASP A 304 7.93 -26.64 14.79
C ASP A 304 7.75 -27.48 13.52
N PRO A 305 8.34 -28.68 13.42
CA PRO A 305 8.23 -29.53 12.24
C PRO A 305 6.78 -29.95 11.94
N ARG A 306 5.86 -29.79 12.90
CA ARG A 306 4.43 -30.07 12.78
C ARG A 306 3.64 -28.83 12.36
N ASN A 307 4.30 -27.70 12.07
CA ASN A 307 3.67 -26.48 11.55
C ASN A 307 2.85 -26.78 10.28
N ARG A 308 1.74 -26.06 10.10
CA ARG A 308 0.83 -26.22 8.98
C ARG A 308 0.50 -24.86 8.37
N ASP A 309 0.41 -24.82 7.04
CA ASP A 309 0.08 -23.60 6.29
C ASP A 309 -1.44 -23.38 6.14
N GLY A 310 -2.26 -24.28 6.69
CA GLY A 310 -3.73 -24.21 6.63
C GLY A 310 -4.41 -25.27 7.50
N PRO A 311 -5.75 -25.23 7.60
CA PRO A 311 -6.53 -26.14 8.43
C PRO A 311 -6.49 -27.58 7.92
N LEU A 312 -6.67 -28.54 8.83
CA LEU A 312 -6.80 -29.97 8.52
C LEU A 312 -8.12 -30.25 7.80
N GLU A 313 -9.22 -29.75 8.36
CA GLU A 313 -10.55 -29.83 7.76
C GLU A 313 -10.93 -28.42 7.32
N LYS A 314 -10.93 -28.16 6.01
CA LYS A 314 -11.41 -26.89 5.48
C LYS A 314 -12.90 -26.74 5.72
N ALA A 315 -13.33 -25.53 6.08
CA ALA A 315 -14.76 -25.21 6.13
C ALA A 315 -15.40 -25.40 4.75
N GLU A 316 -16.65 -25.87 4.73
CA GLU A 316 -17.46 -25.90 3.51
C GLU A 316 -17.82 -24.47 3.11
N HIS A 317 -17.78 -24.17 1.81
CA HIS A 317 -18.15 -22.86 1.28
C HIS A 317 -19.66 -22.64 1.49
N SER A 318 -20.02 -21.76 2.42
CA SER A 318 -21.36 -21.20 2.61
C SER A 318 -21.34 -19.70 2.28
N ASP A 319 -22.51 -19.10 2.01
CA ASP A 319 -22.65 -17.66 1.79
C ASP A 319 -22.18 -16.81 3.01
N LEU A 320 -21.95 -17.44 4.17
CA LEU A 320 -21.46 -16.83 5.41
C LEU A 320 -19.96 -17.05 5.67
N THR A 321 -19.30 -17.97 4.96
CA THR A 321 -17.84 -18.10 4.93
C THR A 321 -17.27 -17.18 3.85
N LEU A 322 -17.04 -15.90 4.18
CA LEU A 322 -16.34 -14.89 3.35
C LEU A 322 -16.18 -15.29 1.86
N GLU A 323 -17.28 -15.31 1.11
CA GLU A 323 -17.16 -15.06 -0.32
C GLU A 323 -16.95 -13.55 -0.50
N PRO A 324 -16.15 -13.11 -1.50
CA PRO A 324 -16.32 -11.75 -2.01
C PRO A 324 -17.81 -11.57 -2.38
N PRO A 325 -18.44 -10.43 -2.07
CA PRO A 325 -19.87 -10.24 -2.33
C PRO A 325 -20.20 -10.60 -3.79
N LYS A 326 -21.13 -11.55 -3.96
CA LYS A 326 -21.64 -12.09 -5.24
C LYS A 326 -22.40 -11.09 -6.10
N GLU A 327 -22.40 -9.79 -5.78
CA GLU A 327 -23.19 -8.78 -6.48
C GLU A 327 -22.47 -8.09 -7.67
N LEU A 328 -21.29 -8.56 -8.08
CA LEU A 328 -20.69 -8.14 -9.37
C LEU A 328 -20.67 -9.21 -10.47
N ASP A 329 -21.03 -10.47 -10.18
CA ASP A 329 -21.00 -11.55 -11.18
C ASP A 329 -22.34 -11.77 -11.92
N ILE A 330 -23.44 -11.17 -11.45
CA ILE A 330 -24.79 -11.40 -12.02
C ILE A 330 -25.05 -10.61 -13.33
N VAL A 331 -24.19 -9.66 -13.70
CA VAL A 331 -24.33 -8.96 -15.02
C VAL A 331 -23.53 -9.66 -16.14
N MET A 332 -22.70 -10.68 -15.84
CA MET A 332 -21.84 -11.31 -16.84
C MET A 332 -22.10 -12.80 -17.08
N ALA A 333 -23.04 -13.43 -16.38
CA ALA A 333 -23.25 -14.89 -16.43
C ALA A 333 -24.67 -15.36 -16.81
N SER A 334 -25.56 -14.50 -17.33
CA SER A 334 -26.85 -14.94 -17.88
C SER A 334 -26.80 -15.05 -19.40
N GLY A 335 -26.20 -16.13 -19.89
CA GLY A 335 -26.25 -16.49 -21.30
C GLY A 335 -25.16 -17.49 -21.63
N ILE A 336 -25.55 -18.70 -22.00
CA ILE A 336 -24.72 -19.86 -22.37
C ILE A 336 -24.48 -20.84 -21.20
N GLU A 337 -25.55 -21.50 -20.76
CA GLU A 337 -25.47 -22.90 -20.37
C GLU A 337 -26.66 -23.64 -21.02
N ASP A 338 -26.38 -24.32 -22.14
CA ASP A 338 -26.99 -25.59 -22.57
C ASP A 338 -26.68 -25.85 -24.05
N ILE A 339 -25.58 -26.57 -24.33
CA ILE A 339 -25.45 -27.38 -25.55
C ILE A 339 -24.83 -28.72 -25.16
N CYS A 340 -25.67 -29.77 -25.12
CA CYS A 340 -25.26 -31.17 -25.06
C CYS A 340 -24.31 -31.49 -26.22
N PHE A 341 -23.10 -31.96 -25.89
CA PHE A 341 -22.17 -32.56 -26.84
C PHE A 341 -22.30 -34.09 -26.82
N GLU A 342 -23.37 -34.60 -27.45
CA GLU A 342 -23.42 -35.98 -27.91
C GLU A 342 -24.00 -35.97 -29.32
N ASP A 343 -23.12 -35.83 -30.33
CA ASP A 343 -23.26 -36.31 -31.72
C ASP A 343 -22.31 -35.53 -32.66
N ALA A 344 -21.03 -35.94 -32.72
CA ALA A 344 -20.15 -35.65 -33.87
C ALA A 344 -18.83 -36.46 -33.80
N LEU A 345 -18.93 -37.80 -33.75
CA LEU A 345 -17.88 -38.67 -34.27
C LEU A 345 -18.17 -38.91 -35.75
N ASP A 346 -17.70 -38.04 -36.64
CA ASP A 346 -17.44 -38.44 -38.04
C ASP A 346 -16.44 -37.52 -38.76
N ASP A 347 -15.62 -38.13 -39.62
CA ASP A 347 -14.45 -37.59 -40.30
C ASP A 347 -14.81 -36.65 -41.47
N GLY A 348 -14.42 -35.37 -41.40
CA GLY A 348 -14.57 -34.43 -42.52
C GLY A 348 -13.83 -33.08 -42.34
N PRO A 349 -13.43 -32.41 -43.46
CA PRO A 349 -12.47 -31.30 -43.44
C PRO A 349 -13.01 -29.97 -42.83
N PRO A 350 -12.11 -29.11 -42.29
CA PRO A 350 -12.43 -28.01 -41.37
C PRO A 350 -13.24 -26.85 -41.97
N SER A 351 -13.40 -26.77 -43.30
CA SER A 351 -14.15 -25.68 -43.96
C SER A 351 -15.66 -25.80 -43.81
N LYS A 352 -16.21 -27.01 -43.60
CA LYS A 352 -17.66 -27.21 -43.37
C LYS A 352 -18.11 -26.89 -41.93
N ARG A 353 -17.23 -27.03 -40.93
CA ARG A 353 -17.55 -26.73 -39.51
C ARG A 353 -17.78 -25.24 -39.24
N ARG A 354 -17.10 -24.35 -39.98
CA ARG A 354 -17.23 -22.89 -39.84
C ARG A 354 -18.58 -22.35 -40.32
N GLY A 355 -19.18 -22.98 -41.34
CA GLY A 355 -20.46 -22.55 -41.91
C GLY A 355 -21.67 -22.88 -41.05
N VAL A 356 -21.64 -23.98 -40.29
CA VAL A 356 -22.76 -24.38 -39.40
C VAL A 356 -22.79 -23.53 -38.12
N LEU A 357 -21.62 -23.23 -37.55
CA LEU A 357 -21.47 -22.34 -36.39
C LEU A 357 -21.86 -20.88 -36.67
N SER A 358 -21.56 -20.37 -37.86
CA SER A 358 -21.96 -19.01 -38.26
C SER A 358 -23.48 -18.87 -38.34
N LYS A 359 -24.16 -19.89 -38.86
CA LYS A 359 -25.61 -19.85 -39.09
C LYS A 359 -26.41 -20.00 -37.78
N ALA A 360 -25.93 -20.83 -36.85
CA ALA A 360 -26.51 -20.96 -35.51
C ALA A 360 -26.31 -19.69 -34.65
N LEU A 361 -25.21 -18.95 -34.87
CA LEU A 361 -24.94 -17.69 -34.19
C LEU A 361 -25.86 -16.57 -34.72
N GLU A 362 -26.10 -16.51 -36.03
CA GLU A 362 -27.01 -15.55 -36.66
C GLU A 362 -28.48 -15.78 -36.23
N GLU A 363 -28.94 -17.04 -36.20
CA GLU A 363 -30.31 -17.39 -35.75
C GLU A 363 -30.55 -17.09 -34.25
N ASN A 364 -29.50 -17.12 -33.42
CA ASN A 364 -29.58 -16.78 -32.00
C ASN A 364 -29.61 -15.27 -31.74
N VAL A 365 -28.88 -14.47 -32.52
CA VAL A 365 -28.92 -13.00 -32.43
C VAL A 365 -30.31 -12.48 -32.80
N GLU A 366 -30.96 -13.09 -33.78
CA GLU A 366 -32.30 -12.67 -34.22
C GLU A 366 -33.41 -13.03 -33.21
N LYS A 367 -33.29 -14.17 -32.52
CA LYS A 367 -34.19 -14.52 -31.40
C LYS A 367 -34.02 -13.58 -30.20
N ILE A 368 -32.78 -13.23 -29.85
CA ILE A 368 -32.50 -12.30 -28.74
C ILE A 368 -33.10 -10.91 -29.03
N ASN A 369 -32.99 -10.43 -30.28
CA ASN A 369 -33.59 -9.15 -30.67
C ASN A 369 -35.12 -9.17 -30.65
N GLN A 370 -35.76 -10.29 -31.01
CA GLN A 370 -37.22 -10.44 -30.90
C GLN A 370 -37.69 -10.45 -29.43
N THR A 371 -36.96 -11.13 -28.54
CA THR A 371 -37.28 -11.13 -27.10
C THR A 371 -37.09 -9.73 -26.48
N LEU A 372 -36.10 -8.96 -26.95
CA LEU A 372 -35.85 -7.60 -26.47
C LEU A 372 -36.99 -6.62 -26.84
N GLU A 373 -37.52 -6.72 -28.06
CA GLU A 373 -38.66 -5.93 -28.54
C GLU A 373 -39.97 -6.27 -27.78
N GLU A 374 -40.20 -7.55 -27.45
CA GLU A 374 -41.35 -7.98 -26.65
C GLU A 374 -41.29 -7.44 -25.20
N VAL A 375 -40.11 -7.42 -24.59
CA VAL A 375 -39.89 -6.87 -23.24
C VAL A 375 -40.05 -5.35 -23.23
N LEU A 376 -39.55 -4.65 -24.26
CA LEU A 376 -39.72 -3.20 -24.40
C LEU A 376 -41.18 -2.80 -24.66
N GLY A 377 -41.96 -3.66 -25.32
CA GLY A 377 -43.40 -3.50 -25.50
C GLY A 377 -44.18 -3.59 -24.19
N GLN A 378 -43.76 -4.43 -23.24
CA GLN A 378 -44.43 -4.60 -21.94
C GLN A 378 -44.16 -3.45 -20.96
N VAL A 379 -43.01 -2.79 -21.06
CA VAL A 379 -42.64 -1.67 -20.16
C VAL A 379 -43.37 -0.36 -20.54
N ARG A 380 -43.82 -0.20 -21.79
CA ARG A 380 -44.62 0.98 -22.22
C ARG A 380 -46.09 0.96 -21.79
N GLY A 381 -46.56 -0.12 -21.15
CA GLY A 381 -47.97 -0.32 -20.81
C GLY A 381 -48.42 0.14 -19.41
N ALA A 382 -47.54 0.62 -18.54
CA ALA A 382 -47.90 0.88 -17.14
C ALA A 382 -47.67 2.34 -16.70
N LYS A 383 -48.81 3.02 -16.46
CA LYS A 383 -49.04 4.28 -15.72
C LYS A 383 -48.97 5.61 -16.50
N ALA A 384 -50.12 5.95 -17.06
CA ALA A 384 -50.61 7.33 -17.20
C ALA A 384 -51.67 7.59 -16.12
N VAL A 385 -51.55 8.69 -15.35
CA VAL A 385 -52.65 9.38 -14.64
C VAL A 385 -52.34 10.88 -14.64
N PRO A 386 -53.32 11.78 -14.83
CA PRO A 386 -53.13 13.06 -15.51
C PRO A 386 -53.01 14.27 -14.57
N GLN A 387 -52.32 15.32 -15.01
CA GLN A 387 -52.48 16.67 -14.46
C GLN A 387 -52.91 17.63 -15.57
N GLN A 388 -54.00 18.31 -15.30
CA GLN A 388 -54.72 19.22 -16.18
C GLN A 388 -53.99 20.56 -16.35
N ASN A 389 -54.21 21.12 -17.54
CA ASN A 389 -53.76 22.41 -18.04
C ASN A 389 -54.11 23.62 -17.16
N ALA A 390 -53.20 24.58 -17.11
CA ALA A 390 -53.51 25.99 -17.35
C ALA A 390 -52.29 26.68 -17.97
N ALA A 391 -52.43 27.05 -19.25
CA ALA A 391 -51.52 27.93 -19.95
C ALA A 391 -51.94 29.37 -19.68
N GLU A 392 -50.97 30.27 -19.44
CA GLU A 392 -51.14 31.68 -19.78
C GLU A 392 -49.84 32.25 -20.34
N THR A 393 -49.99 32.82 -21.52
CA THR A 393 -49.03 33.41 -22.44
C THR A 393 -48.77 34.85 -22.05
N ILE A 394 -47.51 35.30 -21.99
CA ILE A 394 -47.17 36.71 -22.23
C ILE A 394 -45.98 36.80 -23.19
N VAL A 395 -46.17 37.69 -24.15
CA VAL A 395 -45.45 37.94 -25.40
C VAL A 395 -44.39 39.01 -25.21
N ASP A 396 -43.20 38.73 -25.74
CA ASP A 396 -42.27 39.58 -26.52
C ASP A 396 -42.29 41.12 -26.33
N GLN A 397 -41.11 41.70 -26.03
CA GLN A 397 -40.65 42.98 -26.61
C GLN A 397 -39.15 43.25 -26.38
N ASP A 398 -38.50 43.64 -27.48
CA ASP A 398 -37.08 43.89 -27.79
C ASP A 398 -36.47 45.19 -27.17
N PRO A 399 -35.14 45.47 -27.33
CA PRO A 399 -34.31 46.34 -26.51
C PRO A 399 -34.00 47.75 -27.08
N GLN A 400 -33.62 48.69 -26.20
CA GLN A 400 -32.87 49.92 -26.52
C GLN A 400 -31.94 50.29 -25.33
N GLN A 401 -30.60 50.25 -25.46
CA GLN A 401 -29.64 51.25 -25.98
C GLN A 401 -29.22 52.35 -24.98
N TRP A 402 -27.89 52.64 -24.95
CA TRP A 402 -27.10 53.86 -24.58
C TRP A 402 -25.78 53.42 -23.89
N GLN A 403 -24.68 53.16 -24.61
CA GLN A 403 -23.63 54.04 -25.19
C GLN A 403 -22.56 54.62 -24.22
N GLY A 404 -21.28 54.42 -24.59
CA GLY A 404 -20.10 55.25 -24.28
C GLY A 404 -19.38 54.90 -22.97
N THR A 405 -18.06 54.70 -22.85
CA THR A 405 -16.97 55.38 -23.58
C THR A 405 -15.65 54.59 -23.42
N GLN A 406 -14.92 54.38 -24.52
CA GLN A 406 -13.51 53.99 -24.57
C GLN A 406 -12.62 55.20 -24.25
N GLN A 407 -11.51 55.00 -23.52
CA GLN A 407 -10.31 55.80 -23.71
C GLN A 407 -9.03 55.01 -23.41
N MET A 408 -8.20 54.94 -24.45
CA MET A 408 -6.82 54.47 -24.55
C MET A 408 -5.89 55.68 -24.39
N LEU A 409 -4.63 55.51 -23.97
CA LEU A 409 -3.42 56.37 -24.11
C LEU A 409 -2.38 55.90 -23.04
N GLU A 410 -1.05 55.82 -23.19
CA GLU A 410 -0.08 55.99 -24.27
C GLU A 410 1.32 55.56 -23.72
N LEU A 411 2.34 55.40 -24.59
CA LEU A 411 3.68 54.86 -24.32
C LEU A 411 4.81 55.93 -24.28
N ALA A 412 5.89 55.60 -23.53
CA ALA A 412 7.33 55.94 -23.68
C ALA A 412 7.87 57.30 -23.17
N PRO A 413 9.22 57.55 -22.98
CA PRO A 413 10.42 56.74 -23.29
C PRO A 413 11.60 56.75 -22.24
N TYR A 414 12.73 56.12 -22.65
CA TYR A 414 14.03 55.76 -22.02
C TYR A 414 15.09 56.87 -21.69
N ALA A 415 16.12 56.45 -20.90
CA ALA A 415 17.55 56.88 -20.80
C ALA A 415 17.94 57.84 -19.63
N SER A 416 19.07 57.78 -18.89
CA SER A 416 20.40 57.10 -18.97
C SER A 416 21.26 57.26 -17.67
N ALA A 417 22.10 56.25 -17.32
CA ALA A 417 23.47 56.17 -16.71
C ALA A 417 24.00 57.24 -15.67
N SER A 418 24.87 57.04 -14.66
CA SER A 418 25.69 55.99 -13.96
C SER A 418 26.45 56.72 -12.78
N PRO A 419 27.56 56.24 -12.16
CA PRO A 419 27.81 55.09 -11.25
C PRO A 419 28.28 55.51 -9.83
N THR A 420 28.22 54.63 -8.82
CA THR A 420 29.16 54.74 -7.67
C THR A 420 29.51 53.36 -7.10
N THR A 421 30.79 53.04 -7.20
CA THR A 421 31.46 51.82 -6.75
C THR A 421 31.58 51.82 -5.21
N GLN A 422 31.16 50.73 -4.55
CA GLN A 422 31.63 50.38 -3.21
C GLN A 422 32.10 48.91 -3.18
N PRO A 423 33.15 48.58 -2.43
CA PRO A 423 33.80 47.26 -2.47
C PRO A 423 32.96 46.19 -1.76
N PRO A 424 33.18 44.89 -2.03
CA PRO A 424 32.35 43.83 -1.48
C PRO A 424 32.63 43.68 0.02
N ARG A 425 31.59 43.83 0.83
CA ARG A 425 31.60 43.37 2.23
C ARG A 425 31.45 41.85 2.23
N SER A 426 32.38 41.18 2.89
CA SER A 426 32.32 39.76 3.24
C SER A 426 31.01 39.43 3.93
N LEU A 427 30.19 38.57 3.30
CA LEU A 427 28.98 38.02 3.90
C LEU A 427 29.37 37.00 4.97
N SER A 428 29.38 37.43 6.23
CA SER A 428 29.34 36.52 7.37
C SER A 428 27.96 35.87 7.42
N GLY A 429 27.93 34.55 7.24
CA GLY A 429 26.71 33.75 7.16
C GLY A 429 25.87 33.79 8.43
N SER A 430 24.65 34.31 8.29
CA SER A 430 23.50 33.94 9.13
C SER A 430 22.37 33.57 8.18
N VAL A 431 21.86 32.34 8.28
CA VAL A 431 20.71 31.87 7.46
C VAL A 431 19.52 32.83 7.72
N PRO A 432 18.91 33.41 6.67
CA PRO A 432 17.72 34.26 6.84
C PRO A 432 16.58 33.51 7.53
N LYS A 433 15.71 34.22 8.25
CA LYS A 433 14.53 33.65 8.96
C LYS A 433 13.59 32.81 8.10
N SER A 434 13.63 32.94 6.77
CA SER A 434 12.82 32.19 5.81
C SER A 434 13.37 30.79 5.46
N GLY A 435 14.64 30.50 5.76
CA GLY A 435 15.28 29.22 5.36
C GLY A 435 15.58 29.11 3.86
N LEU A 436 15.33 30.15 3.06
CA LEU A 436 15.66 30.23 1.63
C LEU A 436 17.02 30.92 1.39
N PRO A 437 17.72 30.60 0.28
CA PRO A 437 18.85 31.36 -0.22
C PRO A 437 18.50 32.83 -0.56
N PRO A 438 19.49 33.72 -0.64
CA PRO A 438 19.30 35.08 -1.18
C PRO A 438 18.70 35.09 -2.59
N ASP A 439 17.94 36.14 -2.92
CA ASP A 439 17.18 36.26 -4.18
C ASP A 439 18.05 36.03 -5.44
N ALA A 440 19.27 36.56 -5.46
CA ALA A 440 20.19 36.37 -6.60
C ALA A 440 20.63 34.91 -6.81
N ILE A 441 20.68 34.10 -5.75
CA ILE A 441 20.92 32.65 -5.84
C ILE A 441 19.62 31.95 -6.24
N MET A 442 18.48 32.37 -5.69
CA MET A 442 17.17 31.81 -6.05
C MET A 442 16.84 31.96 -7.54
N GLU A 443 17.06 33.14 -8.13
CA GLU A 443 16.86 33.37 -9.57
C GLU A 443 17.67 32.39 -10.42
N GLN A 444 18.94 32.16 -10.08
CA GLN A 444 19.81 31.21 -10.78
C GLN A 444 19.35 29.75 -10.57
N LEU A 445 18.84 29.39 -9.39
CA LEU A 445 18.28 28.06 -9.15
C LEU A 445 17.01 27.81 -9.96
N VAL A 446 16.17 28.83 -10.14
CA VAL A 446 14.99 28.77 -11.01
C VAL A 446 15.41 28.55 -12.46
N ASP A 447 16.42 29.28 -12.95
CA ASP A 447 16.95 29.05 -14.30
C ASP A 447 17.54 27.64 -14.45
N LEU A 448 18.28 27.14 -13.44
CA LEU A 448 18.77 25.75 -13.44
C LEU A 448 17.65 24.72 -13.47
N PHE A 449 16.54 24.96 -12.77
CA PHE A 449 15.37 24.09 -12.84
C PHE A 449 14.81 24.04 -14.27
N PHE A 450 14.61 25.21 -14.91
CA PHE A 450 14.11 25.27 -16.28
C PHE A 450 15.07 24.69 -17.33
N ASP A 451 16.38 24.71 -17.07
CA ASP A 451 17.40 24.14 -17.95
C ASP A 451 17.55 22.61 -17.75
N LYS A 452 17.54 22.10 -16.51
CA LYS A 452 17.93 20.71 -16.20
C LYS A 452 16.79 19.76 -15.86
N ILE A 453 15.68 20.27 -15.32
CA ILE A 453 14.62 19.44 -14.73
C ILE A 453 13.32 19.56 -15.52
N TYR A 454 13.01 20.77 -15.97
CA TYR A 454 11.75 21.09 -16.64
C TYR A 454 11.46 20.22 -17.87
N SER A 455 12.49 19.88 -18.65
CA SER A 455 12.34 19.09 -19.89
C SER A 455 11.69 17.72 -19.69
N TRP A 456 11.76 17.14 -18.48
CA TRP A 456 11.13 15.86 -18.13
C TRP A 456 10.15 15.96 -16.95
N ALA A 457 10.08 17.09 -16.25
CA ALA A 457 9.10 17.41 -15.21
C ALA A 457 8.47 18.82 -15.41
N PRO A 458 7.75 19.06 -16.53
CA PRO A 458 7.25 20.38 -16.87
C PRO A 458 5.94 20.69 -16.12
N ILE A 459 6.02 21.13 -14.86
CA ILE A 459 4.83 21.38 -14.02
C ILE A 459 4.49 22.86 -13.82
N PHE A 460 5.26 23.77 -14.42
CA PHE A 460 5.09 25.22 -14.28
C PHE A 460 5.06 25.92 -15.62
N TYR A 461 4.15 26.86 -15.82
CA TYR A 461 4.25 27.75 -16.98
C TYR A 461 5.31 28.83 -16.74
N ARG A 462 6.47 28.76 -17.42
CA ARG A 462 7.65 29.60 -17.10
C ARG A 462 7.36 31.11 -16.98
N PRO A 463 6.61 31.77 -17.90
CA PRO A 463 6.32 33.19 -17.77
C PRO A 463 5.51 33.51 -16.51
N TYR A 464 4.50 32.70 -16.21
CA TYR A 464 3.65 32.87 -15.05
C TYR A 464 4.37 32.57 -13.74
N PHE A 465 5.16 31.50 -13.70
CA PHE A 465 6.00 31.16 -12.54
C PHE A 465 6.96 32.31 -12.21
N THR A 466 7.74 32.77 -13.19
CA THR A 466 8.76 33.80 -12.98
C THR A 466 8.15 35.13 -12.53
N ALA A 467 6.99 35.51 -13.08
CA ALA A 467 6.31 36.74 -12.70
C ALA A 467 5.75 36.72 -11.26
N ASN A 468 5.40 35.54 -10.74
CA ASN A 468 4.69 35.40 -9.46
C ASN A 468 5.51 34.69 -8.37
N MET A 469 6.75 34.26 -8.65
CA MET A 469 7.52 33.41 -7.73
C MET A 469 7.82 34.05 -6.36
N GLN A 470 7.79 35.38 -6.28
CA GLN A 470 8.03 36.13 -5.04
C GLN A 470 6.77 36.33 -4.19
N SER A 471 5.60 35.87 -4.65
CA SER A 471 4.37 35.95 -3.85
C SER A 471 4.47 35.10 -2.59
N ALA A 472 3.86 35.56 -1.49
CA ALA A 472 3.94 34.87 -0.20
C ALA A 472 3.37 33.44 -0.27
N GLU A 473 2.31 33.24 -1.05
CA GLU A 473 1.62 31.95 -1.23
C GLU A 473 2.44 30.94 -2.05
N ARG A 474 3.42 31.39 -2.85
CA ARG A 474 4.26 30.53 -3.70
C ARG A 474 5.64 30.22 -3.10
N GLN A 475 5.92 30.71 -1.90
CA GLN A 475 7.22 30.50 -1.22
C GLN A 475 7.55 29.01 -1.06
N VAL A 476 6.56 28.13 -0.85
CA VAL A 476 6.79 26.68 -0.77
C VAL A 476 7.31 26.07 -2.07
N LEU A 477 6.97 26.64 -3.23
CA LEU A 477 7.53 26.22 -4.52
C LEU A 477 9.02 26.54 -4.61
N LEU A 478 9.46 27.68 -4.07
CA LEU A 478 10.88 28.04 -4.03
C LEU A 478 11.70 27.04 -3.21
N HIS A 479 11.17 26.56 -2.09
CA HIS A 479 11.77 25.45 -1.35
C HIS A 479 11.84 24.18 -2.21
N GLY A 480 10.79 23.91 -3.00
CA GLY A 480 10.77 22.83 -4.00
C GLY A 480 11.90 22.96 -5.03
N ILE A 481 12.11 24.16 -5.58
CA ILE A 481 13.22 24.46 -6.50
C ILE A 481 14.57 24.23 -5.81
N VAL A 482 14.74 24.71 -4.57
CA VAL A 482 15.97 24.52 -3.77
C VAL A 482 16.34 23.04 -3.66
N VAL A 483 15.39 22.16 -3.29
CA VAL A 483 15.69 20.74 -3.08
C VAL A 483 16.07 19.99 -4.37
N VAL A 484 15.56 20.40 -5.53
CA VAL A 484 15.87 19.75 -6.81
C VAL A 484 17.01 20.40 -7.58
N ALA A 485 17.15 21.73 -7.57
CA ALA A 485 18.07 22.44 -8.45
C ALA A 485 19.49 22.57 -7.90
N PHE A 486 19.69 22.67 -6.57
CA PHE A 486 21.03 22.85 -6.00
C PHE A 486 22.02 21.73 -6.35
N ARG A 487 21.53 20.53 -6.66
CA ARG A 487 22.38 19.42 -7.13
C ARG A 487 23.12 19.76 -8.43
N HIS A 488 22.63 20.72 -9.21
CA HIS A 488 23.25 21.21 -10.46
C HIS A 488 24.04 22.51 -10.27
N TRP A 489 24.22 22.97 -9.02
CA TRP A 489 24.93 24.22 -8.72
C TRP A 489 26.44 24.09 -8.95
N LYS A 490 26.98 24.90 -9.86
CA LYS A 490 28.40 24.86 -10.26
C LYS A 490 29.26 25.97 -9.64
N HIS A 491 28.65 26.97 -8.99
CA HIS A 491 29.39 28.07 -8.35
C HIS A 491 29.98 27.65 -7.00
N ALA A 492 31.09 28.29 -6.60
CA ALA A 492 31.77 28.02 -5.34
C ALA A 492 31.00 28.56 -4.12
N ASP A 493 30.24 29.64 -4.29
CA ASP A 493 29.38 30.27 -3.28
C ASP A 493 27.91 29.97 -3.64
N PRO A 494 27.05 29.54 -2.68
CA PRO A 494 27.37 29.22 -1.30
C PRO A 494 28.22 27.94 -1.13
N PRO A 495 29.06 27.87 -0.07
CA PRO A 495 29.78 26.66 0.31
C PRO A 495 28.87 25.43 0.41
N GLN A 496 29.44 24.23 0.28
CA GLN A 496 28.66 22.99 0.22
C GLN A 496 27.81 22.74 1.46
N ASP A 497 28.36 22.97 2.65
CA ASP A 497 27.68 22.86 3.94
C ASP A 497 26.48 23.81 4.04
N VAL A 498 26.63 25.03 3.52
CA VAL A 498 25.54 26.02 3.47
C VAL A 498 24.45 25.57 2.49
N ARG A 499 24.83 25.02 1.32
CA ARG A 499 23.87 24.44 0.36
C ARG A 499 23.09 23.29 0.98
N GLU A 500 23.77 22.37 1.66
CA GLU A 500 23.15 21.24 2.35
C GLU A 500 22.19 21.70 3.46
N SER A 501 22.54 22.77 4.18
CA SER A 501 21.65 23.41 5.17
C SER A 501 20.37 23.96 4.53
N TYR A 502 20.46 24.68 3.40
CA TYR A 502 19.28 25.16 2.67
C TYR A 502 18.41 24.03 2.16
N ILE A 503 19.01 22.96 1.62
CA ILE A 503 18.29 21.78 1.14
C ILE A 503 17.58 21.10 2.32
N LYS A 504 18.25 20.92 3.46
CA LYS A 504 17.67 20.30 4.66
C LYS A 504 16.47 21.10 5.17
N SER A 505 16.65 22.41 5.38
CA SER A 505 15.57 23.30 5.84
C SER A 505 14.38 23.31 4.87
N SER A 506 14.65 23.30 3.56
CA SER A 506 13.60 23.27 2.54
C SER A 506 12.82 21.96 2.51
N ARG A 507 13.48 20.81 2.72
CA ARG A 507 12.81 19.50 2.85
C ARG A 507 11.84 19.49 4.02
N GLU A 508 12.28 19.95 5.18
CA GLU A 508 11.47 20.02 6.40
C GLU A 508 10.29 20.97 6.22
N LYS A 509 10.53 22.15 5.62
CA LYS A 509 9.49 23.14 5.36
C LYS A 509 8.39 22.63 4.42
N ILE A 510 8.76 21.98 3.30
CA ILE A 510 7.77 21.38 2.39
C ILE A 510 6.97 20.30 3.10
N LEU A 511 7.62 19.39 3.83
CA LEU A 511 6.94 18.31 4.55
C LEU A 511 5.94 18.82 5.58
N LEU A 512 6.34 19.80 6.40
CA LEU A 512 5.46 20.38 7.40
C LEU A 512 4.26 21.07 6.75
N GLU A 513 4.49 21.86 5.70
CA GLU A 513 3.42 22.62 5.05
C GLU A 513 2.41 21.72 4.30
N THR A 514 2.91 20.66 3.67
CA THR A 514 2.07 19.69 2.92
C THR A 514 1.31 18.71 3.81
N ILE A 515 1.62 18.64 5.10
CA ILE A 515 0.80 17.89 6.08
C ILE A 515 -0.45 18.70 6.44
N ASP A 516 -0.32 20.02 6.58
CA ASP A 516 -1.40 20.89 7.02
C ASP A 516 -2.25 21.44 5.86
N THR A 517 -1.71 21.42 4.62
CA THR A 517 -2.36 22.00 3.44
C THR A 517 -2.29 21.07 2.23
N CYS A 518 -3.41 20.95 1.52
CA CYS A 518 -3.52 20.24 0.25
C CYS A 518 -4.07 21.21 -0.81
N SER A 519 -3.20 21.65 -1.71
CA SER A 519 -3.48 22.65 -2.75
C SER A 519 -2.61 22.38 -3.98
N LEU A 520 -2.95 22.98 -5.13
CA LEU A 520 -2.11 22.84 -6.34
C LEU A 520 -0.64 23.20 -6.05
N ILE A 521 -0.40 24.30 -5.35
CA ILE A 521 0.93 24.82 -5.05
C ILE A 521 1.69 23.89 -4.08
N SER A 522 1.06 23.47 -2.99
CA SER A 522 1.70 22.57 -2.01
C SER A 522 1.99 21.20 -2.64
N THR A 523 1.09 20.68 -3.46
CA THR A 523 1.27 19.40 -4.18
C THR A 523 2.34 19.48 -5.27
N GLN A 524 2.47 20.62 -5.97
CA GLN A 524 3.60 20.87 -6.87
C GLN A 524 4.94 20.82 -6.11
N ALA A 525 5.03 21.47 -4.95
CA ALA A 525 6.23 21.41 -4.11
C ALA A 525 6.51 19.99 -3.58
N LEU A 526 5.46 19.26 -3.18
CA LEU A 526 5.55 17.88 -2.74
C LEU A 526 6.03 16.94 -3.87
N SER A 527 5.60 17.17 -5.12
CA SER A 527 6.07 16.42 -6.28
C SER A 527 7.56 16.65 -6.55
N LEU A 528 8.07 17.88 -6.37
CA LEU A 528 9.51 18.17 -6.44
C LEU A 528 10.28 17.49 -5.29
N LEU A 529 9.72 17.47 -4.08
CA LEU A 529 10.29 16.72 -2.97
C LEU A 529 10.32 15.20 -3.24
N ALA A 530 9.32 14.67 -3.94
CA ALA A 530 9.30 13.26 -4.36
C ALA A 530 10.42 12.95 -5.37
N ILE A 531 10.70 13.85 -6.33
CA ILE A 531 11.88 13.75 -7.22
C ILE A 531 13.16 13.67 -6.40
N ASP A 532 13.33 14.58 -5.43
CA ASP A 532 14.50 14.58 -4.55
C ASP A 532 14.62 13.25 -3.79
N ALA A 533 13.54 12.78 -3.17
CA ALA A 533 13.53 11.54 -2.40
C ALA A 533 13.88 10.31 -3.28
N MET A 534 13.34 10.22 -4.49
CA MET A 534 13.73 9.18 -5.46
C MET A 534 15.19 9.28 -5.86
N GLY A 535 15.70 10.50 -6.02
CA GLY A 535 17.11 10.78 -6.28
C GLY A 535 18.05 10.33 -5.17
N GLN A 536 17.59 10.34 -3.91
CA GLN A 536 18.33 9.76 -2.78
C GLN A 536 18.34 8.22 -2.82
N GLY A 537 17.30 7.62 -3.41
CA GLY A 537 17.18 6.18 -3.63
C GLY A 537 15.93 5.56 -2.99
N PRO A 538 15.66 4.27 -3.27
CA PRO A 538 14.53 3.56 -2.69
C PRO A 538 14.77 3.40 -1.18
N ALA A 539 13.89 4.00 -0.37
CA ALA A 539 13.95 3.98 1.09
C ALA A 539 12.55 4.29 1.67
N PRO A 540 12.30 4.00 2.97
CA PRO A 540 11.04 4.33 3.63
C PRO A 540 10.61 5.80 3.47
N ARG A 541 11.57 6.73 3.41
CA ARG A 541 11.29 8.17 3.15
C ARG A 541 10.62 8.38 1.80
N THR A 542 11.17 7.83 0.73
CA THR A 542 10.63 7.95 -0.64
C THR A 542 9.21 7.40 -0.69
N TRP A 543 8.94 6.29 -0.02
CA TRP A 543 7.62 5.67 0.00
C TRP A 543 6.59 6.50 0.77
N LYS A 544 6.99 7.11 1.90
CA LYS A 544 6.12 8.01 2.66
C LYS A 544 5.77 9.28 1.88
N VAL A 545 6.76 9.91 1.23
CA VAL A 545 6.53 11.09 0.38
C VAL A 545 5.61 10.73 -0.79
N MET A 546 5.80 9.56 -1.41
CA MET A 546 4.90 9.08 -2.48
C MET A 546 3.48 8.81 -1.99
N ALA A 547 3.30 8.28 -0.79
CA ALA A 547 1.98 8.08 -0.20
C ALA A 547 1.26 9.41 0.06
N MET A 548 1.97 10.43 0.57
CA MET A 548 1.42 11.78 0.72
C MET A 548 1.04 12.37 -0.64
N LEU A 549 1.90 12.22 -1.65
CA LEU A 549 1.64 12.75 -2.99
C LEU A 549 0.45 12.08 -3.67
N HIS A 550 0.26 10.78 -3.46
CA HIS A 550 -0.92 10.05 -3.92
C HIS A 550 -2.20 10.56 -3.23
N ALA A 551 -2.18 10.70 -1.90
CA ALA A 551 -3.31 11.23 -1.14
C ALA A 551 -3.70 12.64 -1.62
N ALA A 552 -2.70 13.50 -1.85
CA ALA A 552 -2.92 14.85 -2.36
C ALA A 552 -3.51 14.86 -3.77
N ALA A 553 -3.08 13.95 -4.65
CA ALA A 553 -3.66 13.84 -5.99
C ALA A 553 -5.13 13.39 -5.98
N GLN A 554 -5.50 12.52 -5.03
CA GLN A 554 -6.88 12.07 -4.84
C GLN A 554 -7.76 13.18 -4.24
N GLU A 555 -7.27 13.87 -3.20
CA GLU A 555 -7.99 14.95 -2.53
C GLU A 555 -8.27 16.13 -3.48
N LEU A 556 -7.31 16.45 -4.35
CA LEU A 556 -7.47 17.51 -5.36
C LEU A 556 -8.21 17.04 -6.63
N GLY A 557 -8.67 15.79 -6.69
CA GLY A 557 -9.38 15.25 -7.85
C GLY A 557 -8.56 15.26 -9.15
N LEU A 558 -7.21 15.28 -9.07
CA LEU A 558 -6.36 15.57 -10.22
C LEU A 558 -6.50 14.59 -11.38
N ALA A 559 -7.02 13.39 -11.13
CA ALA A 559 -7.24 12.31 -12.10
C ALA A 559 -8.49 12.50 -12.98
N LYS A 560 -9.29 13.53 -12.73
CA LYS A 560 -10.54 13.82 -13.44
C LYS A 560 -10.56 15.28 -13.89
N THR A 561 -11.28 15.59 -14.97
CA THR A 561 -11.62 16.96 -15.34
C THR A 561 -13.10 17.04 -15.64
N HIS A 562 -13.80 17.99 -15.02
CA HIS A 562 -15.22 18.21 -15.26
C HIS A 562 -15.44 18.80 -16.66
N SER A 563 -16.00 18.00 -17.57
CA SER A 563 -16.47 18.44 -18.88
C SER A 563 -17.90 18.96 -18.73
N LEU A 564 -18.12 20.26 -18.91
CA LEU A 564 -19.46 20.89 -18.85
C LEU A 564 -20.46 20.34 -19.89
N THR A 565 -19.96 19.57 -20.87
CA THR A 565 -20.74 19.07 -22.01
C THR A 565 -21.14 17.60 -21.90
N ASP A 566 -20.57 16.85 -20.95
CA ASP A 566 -20.89 15.43 -20.78
C ASP A 566 -21.91 15.24 -19.65
N VAL A 567 -23.12 14.81 -20.04
CA VAL A 567 -24.11 14.29 -19.09
C VAL A 567 -23.57 12.95 -18.58
N GLU A 568 -22.94 12.95 -17.41
CA GLU A 568 -22.51 11.72 -16.73
C GLU A 568 -23.73 10.83 -16.47
N VAL A 569 -23.90 9.79 -17.31
CA VAL A 569 -25.00 8.82 -17.21
C VAL A 569 -24.85 7.92 -15.98
N ASP A 570 -23.60 7.72 -15.53
CA ASP A 570 -23.22 6.95 -14.34
C ASP A 570 -22.82 7.89 -13.19
N THR A 571 -23.80 8.59 -12.61
CA THR A 571 -23.53 9.44 -11.43
C THR A 571 -23.54 8.58 -10.16
N PRO A 572 -22.53 8.68 -9.27
CA PRO A 572 -22.58 8.06 -7.96
C PRO A 572 -23.82 8.50 -7.18
N LEU A 573 -24.49 7.57 -6.48
CA LEU A 573 -25.66 7.87 -5.64
C LEU A 573 -25.37 8.85 -4.49
N VAL A 574 -24.09 9.04 -4.15
CA VAL A 574 -23.59 10.02 -3.19
C VAL A 574 -22.47 10.80 -3.88
N ARG A 575 -22.66 12.10 -4.07
CA ARG A 575 -21.65 13.03 -4.59
C ARG A 575 -21.26 13.98 -3.46
N ASN A 576 -20.01 13.87 -2.99
CA ASN A 576 -19.41 14.78 -1.98
C ASN A 576 -18.45 15.76 -2.65
N GLU A 577 -18.69 16.09 -3.93
CA GLU A 577 -17.89 17.03 -4.71
C GLU A 577 -18.68 18.34 -4.80
N ASP A 578 -18.06 19.48 -4.49
CA ASP A 578 -18.67 20.78 -4.75
C ASP A 578 -18.65 21.01 -6.28
N PRO A 579 -19.81 21.17 -6.96
CA PRO A 579 -19.89 21.25 -8.42
C PRO A 579 -19.12 22.42 -9.06
N ASP A 580 -18.67 23.38 -8.24
CA ASP A 580 -18.12 24.67 -8.67
C ASP A 580 -16.58 24.76 -8.58
N ASP A 581 -15.88 23.74 -8.07
CA ASP A 581 -14.44 23.82 -7.70
C ASP A 581 -13.46 24.07 -8.88
N ASP A 582 -13.87 23.83 -10.12
CA ASP A 582 -13.03 24.02 -11.32
C ASP A 582 -13.54 25.09 -12.30
N LEU A 583 -14.69 25.73 -12.03
CA LEU A 583 -15.33 26.69 -12.95
C LEU A 583 -14.53 28.00 -13.15
N ASP A 584 -13.67 28.35 -12.20
CA ASP A 584 -12.90 29.60 -12.17
C ASP A 584 -11.41 29.43 -12.56
N LEU A 585 -10.96 28.23 -12.94
CA LEU A 585 -9.54 28.01 -13.26
C LEU A 585 -9.10 28.73 -14.55
N SER A 586 -7.95 29.39 -14.49
CA SER A 586 -7.30 29.88 -15.71
C SER A 586 -6.82 28.71 -16.59
N ILE A 587 -6.73 28.93 -17.91
CA ILE A 587 -6.20 27.92 -18.86
C ILE A 587 -4.80 27.43 -18.45
N VAL A 588 -4.00 28.33 -17.86
CA VAL A 588 -2.66 28.02 -17.36
C VAL A 588 -2.72 27.07 -16.16
N GLU A 589 -3.56 27.36 -15.17
CA GLU A 589 -3.72 26.53 -13.97
C GLU A 589 -4.33 25.15 -14.28
N ALA A 590 -5.28 25.10 -15.23
CA ALA A 590 -5.84 23.83 -15.69
C ALA A 590 -4.77 22.92 -16.33
N GLU A 591 -3.86 23.48 -17.13
CA GLU A 591 -2.73 22.73 -17.69
C GLU A 591 -1.67 22.39 -16.63
N GLU A 592 -1.44 23.26 -15.63
CA GLU A 592 -0.56 22.95 -14.48
C GLU A 592 -1.09 21.76 -13.67
N LYS A 593 -2.41 21.73 -13.35
CA LYS A 593 -3.08 20.58 -12.70
C LYS A 593 -2.88 19.29 -13.52
N ARG A 594 -3.13 19.36 -14.83
CA ARG A 594 -2.99 18.21 -15.76
C ARG A 594 -1.56 17.68 -15.81
N ARG A 595 -0.57 18.55 -16.00
CA ARG A 595 0.84 18.15 -16.07
C ARG A 595 1.37 17.65 -14.73
N LEU A 596 0.88 18.21 -13.61
CA LEU A 596 1.17 17.70 -12.27
C LEU A 596 0.67 16.27 -12.12
N PHE A 597 -0.58 15.96 -12.49
CA PHE A 597 -1.09 14.59 -12.45
C PHE A 597 -0.20 13.62 -13.23
N TRP A 598 0.13 13.95 -14.49
CA TRP A 598 0.96 13.08 -15.33
C TRP A 598 2.40 12.93 -14.80
N LEU A 599 2.93 13.91 -14.06
CA LEU A 599 4.19 13.73 -13.31
C LEU A 599 4.00 12.77 -12.13
N ILE A 600 2.94 12.94 -11.33
CA ILE A 600 2.63 12.08 -10.17
C ILE A 600 2.42 10.63 -10.63
N TYR A 601 1.67 10.41 -11.70
CA TYR A 601 1.45 9.09 -12.29
C TYR A 601 2.77 8.42 -12.66
N ARG A 602 3.66 9.11 -13.38
CA ARG A 602 5.00 8.59 -13.72
C ARG A 602 5.81 8.26 -12.47
N GLN A 603 5.77 9.14 -11.47
CA GLN A 603 6.45 8.94 -10.20
C GLN A 603 5.93 7.69 -9.46
N ASP A 604 4.61 7.49 -9.41
CA ASP A 604 4.00 6.28 -8.82
C ASP A 604 4.46 5.02 -9.56
N GLN A 605 4.39 5.01 -10.90
CA GLN A 605 4.77 3.82 -11.68
C GLN A 605 6.23 3.40 -11.42
N PHE A 606 7.17 4.34 -11.50
CA PHE A 606 8.58 4.02 -11.21
C PHE A 606 8.83 3.65 -9.75
N SER A 607 8.19 4.35 -8.80
CA SER A 607 8.30 4.05 -7.37
C SER A 607 7.80 2.64 -7.07
N SER A 608 6.63 2.27 -7.60
CA SER A 608 5.98 0.98 -7.39
C SER A 608 6.77 -0.18 -8.02
N VAL A 609 7.31 0.02 -9.23
CA VAL A 609 8.25 -0.90 -9.86
C VAL A 609 9.54 -1.07 -9.04
N SER A 610 10.09 0.01 -8.48
CA SER A 610 11.30 -0.05 -7.65
C SER A 610 11.08 -0.75 -6.31
N ARG A 611 9.84 -0.68 -5.78
CA ARG A 611 9.39 -1.35 -4.54
C ARG A 611 9.01 -2.81 -4.72
N GLY A 612 8.64 -3.22 -5.94
CA GLY A 612 8.05 -4.54 -6.18
C GLY A 612 6.63 -4.66 -5.62
N GLN A 613 5.85 -3.56 -5.66
CA GLN A 613 4.45 -3.51 -5.26
C GLN A 613 3.61 -2.96 -6.43
N PRO A 614 2.29 -3.23 -6.48
CA PRO A 614 1.38 -2.56 -7.42
C PRO A 614 1.45 -1.04 -7.31
N GLY A 615 1.11 -0.33 -8.39
CA GLY A 615 0.87 1.12 -8.37
C GLY A 615 -0.31 1.47 -7.46
N THR A 616 -0.35 2.72 -6.99
CA THR A 616 -1.48 3.21 -6.19
C THR A 616 -2.58 3.80 -7.07
N ILE A 617 -2.22 4.34 -8.24
CA ILE A 617 -3.16 4.93 -9.20
C ILE A 617 -3.61 3.86 -10.20
N ASP A 618 -4.90 3.52 -10.22
CA ASP A 618 -5.49 2.66 -11.25
C ASP A 618 -5.63 3.44 -12.57
N VAL A 619 -5.12 2.87 -13.66
CA VAL A 619 -5.22 3.44 -15.00
C VAL A 619 -6.66 3.59 -15.49
N ASN A 620 -7.59 2.77 -14.99
CA ASN A 620 -8.99 2.81 -15.41
C ASN A 620 -9.76 3.99 -14.79
N ASP A 621 -9.24 4.55 -13.69
CA ASP A 621 -9.85 5.69 -12.99
C ASP A 621 -9.39 7.05 -13.56
N ILE A 622 -8.53 7.05 -14.60
CA ILE A 622 -7.96 8.25 -15.19
C ILE A 622 -8.89 8.79 -16.28
N HIS A 623 -9.54 9.92 -15.98
CA HIS A 623 -10.40 10.66 -16.91
C HIS A 623 -9.80 12.04 -17.18
N LEU A 624 -8.68 12.05 -17.89
CA LEU A 624 -7.93 13.26 -18.24
C LEU A 624 -7.48 13.28 -19.69
N PRO A 625 -7.27 14.45 -20.28
CA PRO A 625 -6.55 14.55 -21.53
C PRO A 625 -5.03 14.47 -21.36
N TYR A 626 -4.36 14.13 -22.45
CA TYR A 626 -2.91 14.25 -22.57
C TYR A 626 -2.48 15.71 -22.39
N PRO A 627 -1.23 15.97 -21.92
CA PRO A 627 -0.69 17.32 -21.86
C PRO A 627 -0.74 18.03 -23.22
N ALA A 628 -1.05 19.34 -23.20
CA ALA A 628 -0.98 20.18 -24.39
C ALA A 628 0.48 20.40 -24.80
N ALA A 629 0.76 20.74 -26.06
CA ALA A 629 2.11 21.08 -26.47
C ALA A 629 2.65 22.28 -25.69
N GLU A 630 3.97 22.41 -25.61
CA GLU A 630 4.60 23.54 -24.92
C GLU A 630 4.23 24.88 -25.57
N GLU A 631 4.15 24.92 -26.89
CA GLU A 631 3.75 26.12 -27.65
C GLU A 631 2.26 26.45 -27.50
N GLU A 632 1.49 25.47 -27.05
CA GLU A 632 0.04 25.54 -26.84
C GLU A 632 -0.33 25.87 -25.39
N TRP A 633 0.66 25.96 -24.48
CA TRP A 633 0.41 26.25 -23.07
C TRP A 633 -0.21 27.64 -22.90
N GLY A 634 -1.41 27.68 -22.33
CA GLY A 634 -2.16 28.92 -22.09
C GLY A 634 -3.04 29.35 -23.26
N LEU A 635 -3.10 28.53 -24.33
CA LEU A 635 -4.04 28.70 -25.43
C LEU A 635 -5.24 27.74 -25.27
N PRO A 636 -6.45 28.13 -25.71
CA PRO A 636 -7.58 27.22 -25.77
C PRO A 636 -7.36 26.22 -26.92
N VAL A 637 -7.00 24.99 -26.58
CA VAL A 637 -6.78 23.89 -27.54
C VAL A 637 -7.78 22.77 -27.26
N THR A 638 -8.27 22.14 -28.33
CA THR A 638 -9.13 20.96 -28.21
C THR A 638 -8.35 19.80 -27.59
N PRO A 639 -8.73 19.32 -26.39
CA PRO A 639 -7.95 18.30 -25.70
C PRO A 639 -8.08 16.94 -26.39
N LYS A 640 -6.96 16.22 -26.49
CA LYS A 640 -6.96 14.79 -26.84
C LYS A 640 -7.07 13.98 -25.55
N TRP A 641 -8.14 13.23 -25.41
CA TRP A 641 -8.42 12.42 -24.22
C TRP A 641 -7.52 11.19 -24.11
N PHE A 642 -7.13 10.85 -22.88
CA PHE A 642 -6.38 9.64 -22.58
C PHE A 642 -7.25 8.40 -22.82
N GLU A 643 -6.61 7.32 -23.29
CA GLU A 643 -7.24 6.03 -23.47
C GLU A 643 -6.45 4.97 -22.69
N ALA A 644 -7.06 4.36 -21.68
CA ALA A 644 -6.42 3.31 -20.88
C ALA A 644 -5.97 2.11 -21.75
N MET A 645 -6.59 1.89 -22.91
CA MET A 645 -6.22 0.89 -23.89
C MET A 645 -6.01 1.58 -25.24
N PRO A 646 -4.77 1.98 -25.60
CA PRO A 646 -4.53 2.58 -26.90
C PRO A 646 -4.93 1.57 -27.98
N GLN A 647 -6.02 1.87 -28.69
CA GLN A 647 -6.48 1.02 -29.78
C GLN A 647 -5.41 1.00 -30.88
N LEU A 648 -5.21 -0.15 -31.53
CA LEU A 648 -4.31 -0.32 -32.69
C LEU A 648 -4.79 0.44 -33.95
N ARG A 649 -5.61 1.48 -33.81
CA ARG A 649 -6.12 2.25 -34.94
C ARG A 649 -5.13 3.35 -35.30
N PRO A 650 -4.64 3.39 -36.56
CA PRO A 650 -3.92 4.55 -37.07
C PRO A 650 -4.94 5.68 -37.30
N THR A 651 -5.27 6.42 -36.25
CA THR A 651 -6.02 7.67 -36.42
C THR A 651 -5.10 8.64 -37.14
N MET A 652 -5.55 9.17 -38.28
CA MET A 652 -4.80 10.13 -39.10
C MET A 652 -4.23 11.24 -38.20
N MET A 653 -2.91 11.25 -38.00
CA MET A 653 -2.26 12.19 -37.10
C MET A 653 -2.14 13.56 -37.75
N GLN A 654 -2.79 14.55 -37.14
CA GLN A 654 -2.34 15.94 -37.23
C GLN A 654 -0.92 16.01 -36.64
N ARG A 655 -0.04 16.76 -37.32
CA ARG A 655 1.32 17.07 -36.85
C ARG A 655 1.23 17.92 -35.57
N SER A 656 1.19 17.29 -34.41
CA SER A 656 1.36 17.98 -33.12
C SER A 656 2.81 17.87 -32.66
N SER A 657 3.37 18.96 -32.11
CA SER A 657 4.71 19.01 -31.52
C SER A 657 4.84 18.12 -30.26
N ASN A 658 3.72 17.73 -29.64
CA ASN A 658 3.70 17.00 -28.37
C ASN A 658 3.55 15.47 -28.48
N ILE A 659 3.94 14.90 -29.61
CA ILE A 659 3.72 13.48 -29.91
C ILE A 659 4.45 12.52 -28.93
N LEU A 660 5.66 12.90 -28.48
CA LEU A 660 6.50 12.05 -27.63
C LEU A 660 5.91 11.83 -26.23
N TRP A 661 5.31 12.86 -25.65
CA TRP A 661 4.72 12.81 -24.31
C TRP A 661 3.52 11.86 -24.25
N GLN A 662 2.69 11.84 -25.29
CA GLN A 662 1.55 10.93 -25.39
C GLN A 662 2.03 9.47 -25.37
N TYR A 663 3.00 9.14 -26.23
CA TYR A 663 3.56 7.79 -26.27
C TYR A 663 4.35 7.45 -25.00
N TYR A 664 4.93 8.45 -24.32
CA TYR A 664 5.59 8.21 -23.04
C TYR A 664 4.58 7.84 -21.95
N ILE A 665 3.41 8.46 -21.93
CA ILE A 665 2.30 8.07 -21.07
C ILE A 665 1.80 6.67 -21.44
N ASP A 666 1.62 6.36 -22.73
CA ASP A 666 1.19 5.02 -23.18
C ASP A 666 2.14 3.92 -22.69
N VAL A 667 3.46 4.12 -22.77
CA VAL A 667 4.41 3.11 -22.28
C VAL A 667 4.42 2.99 -20.75
N MET A 668 4.01 4.02 -20.01
CA MET A 668 3.79 3.91 -18.56
C MET A 668 2.62 2.98 -18.25
N VAL A 669 1.56 2.99 -19.05
CA VAL A 669 0.42 2.07 -18.88
C VAL A 669 0.88 0.62 -19.05
N PHE A 670 1.76 0.36 -20.02
CA PHE A 670 2.39 -0.95 -20.15
C PHE A 670 3.28 -1.30 -18.96
N LEU A 671 4.00 -0.32 -18.41
CA LEU A 671 4.81 -0.50 -17.20
C LEU A 671 3.97 -0.90 -16.00
N ASP A 672 2.84 -0.22 -15.78
CA ASP A 672 1.87 -0.54 -14.74
C ASP A 672 1.35 -1.98 -14.88
N ARG A 673 0.80 -2.33 -16.04
CA ARG A 673 0.25 -3.68 -16.30
C ARG A 673 1.30 -4.78 -16.19
N THR A 674 2.49 -4.52 -16.71
CA THR A 674 3.63 -5.43 -16.54
C THR A 674 3.92 -5.61 -15.07
N ASN A 675 3.97 -4.53 -14.30
CA ASN A 675 4.22 -4.61 -12.87
C ASN A 675 3.12 -5.39 -12.13
N GLN A 676 1.84 -5.11 -12.41
CA GLN A 676 0.69 -5.84 -11.85
C GLN A 676 0.78 -7.35 -12.14
N LEU A 677 1.13 -7.74 -13.38
CA LEU A 677 1.34 -9.15 -13.73
C LEU A 677 2.50 -9.78 -12.94
N LEU A 678 3.60 -9.05 -12.74
CA LEU A 678 4.81 -9.56 -12.12
C LEU A 678 4.72 -9.64 -10.59
N VAL A 679 3.89 -8.79 -9.95
CA VAL A 679 3.68 -8.81 -8.48
C VAL A 679 2.49 -9.69 -8.08
N LYS A 680 1.57 -10.01 -9.00
CA LYS A 680 0.44 -10.93 -8.74
C LYS A 680 0.98 -12.29 -8.26
N PRO A 681 0.59 -12.77 -7.06
CA PRO A 681 1.00 -14.10 -6.59
C PRO A 681 0.51 -15.19 -7.53
N VAL A 682 1.41 -16.10 -7.93
CA VAL A 682 1.07 -17.26 -8.78
C VAL A 682 1.30 -18.53 -7.98
N ASN A 683 0.26 -19.37 -7.87
CA ASN A 683 0.41 -20.70 -7.30
C ASN A 683 1.09 -21.63 -8.32
N LEU A 684 2.39 -21.86 -8.12
CA LEU A 684 3.24 -22.62 -9.03
C LEU A 684 2.97 -24.14 -9.01
N SER A 685 2.18 -24.62 -8.05
CA SER A 685 1.76 -26.02 -7.94
C SER A 685 0.52 -26.32 -8.78
N LEU A 686 -0.24 -25.29 -9.18
CA LEU A 686 -1.46 -25.42 -9.98
C LEU A 686 -1.16 -25.13 -11.46
N PRO A 687 -1.36 -26.11 -12.37
CA PRO A 687 -1.15 -25.88 -13.81
C PRO A 687 -2.00 -24.75 -14.36
N ALA A 688 -3.26 -24.63 -13.94
CA ALA A 688 -4.19 -23.60 -14.42
C ALA A 688 -3.68 -22.18 -14.12
N HIS A 689 -3.16 -21.93 -12.91
CA HIS A 689 -2.62 -20.62 -12.53
C HIS A 689 -1.37 -20.28 -13.35
N CYS A 690 -0.49 -21.27 -13.57
CA CYS A 690 0.69 -21.09 -14.41
C CYS A 690 0.32 -20.80 -15.87
N GLN A 691 -0.71 -21.47 -16.39
CA GLN A 691 -1.22 -21.26 -17.75
C GLN A 691 -1.89 -19.88 -17.90
N GLU A 692 -2.68 -19.45 -16.93
CA GLU A 692 -3.30 -18.13 -16.90
C GLU A 692 -2.23 -17.03 -16.90
N TRP A 693 -1.23 -17.15 -16.01
CA TRP A 693 -0.11 -16.21 -15.95
C TRP A 693 0.66 -16.16 -17.28
N GLN A 694 0.99 -17.32 -17.87
CA GLN A 694 1.66 -17.40 -19.18
C GLN A 694 0.81 -16.80 -20.31
N SER A 695 -0.51 -16.98 -20.26
CA SER A 695 -1.44 -16.39 -21.23
C SER A 695 -1.44 -14.86 -21.13
N ASN A 696 -1.56 -14.34 -19.91
CA ASN A 696 -1.49 -12.90 -19.63
C ASN A 696 -0.13 -12.31 -20.03
N PHE A 697 0.96 -13.01 -19.73
CA PHE A 697 2.31 -12.65 -20.18
C PHE A 697 2.38 -12.53 -21.70
N ARG A 698 1.92 -13.55 -22.45
CA ARG A 698 1.96 -13.53 -23.92
C ARG A 698 1.08 -12.42 -24.51
N ARG A 699 -0.08 -12.17 -23.91
CA ARG A 699 -0.98 -11.09 -24.34
C ARG A 699 -0.32 -9.72 -24.17
N LEU A 700 0.29 -9.46 -23.01
CA LEU A 700 1.03 -8.22 -22.76
C LEU A 700 2.27 -8.09 -23.65
N ASP A 701 3.04 -9.16 -23.83
CA ASP A 701 4.22 -9.20 -24.71
C ASP A 701 3.86 -8.86 -26.16
N THR A 702 2.79 -9.45 -26.67
CA THR A 702 2.29 -9.19 -28.03
C THR A 702 1.77 -7.77 -28.16
N ALA A 703 1.01 -7.29 -27.18
CA ALA A 703 0.46 -5.94 -27.18
C ALA A 703 1.57 -4.87 -27.14
N LEU A 704 2.56 -5.02 -26.25
CA LEU A 704 3.69 -4.11 -26.12
C LEU A 704 4.55 -4.08 -27.39
N SER A 705 4.86 -5.25 -27.95
CA SER A 705 5.65 -5.36 -29.18
C SER A 705 4.92 -4.72 -30.36
N SER A 706 3.63 -5.05 -30.53
CA SER A 706 2.79 -4.51 -31.60
C SER A 706 2.62 -2.99 -31.47
N TRP A 707 2.41 -2.47 -30.25
CA TRP A 707 2.33 -1.04 -30.01
C TRP A 707 3.62 -0.34 -30.46
N PHE A 708 4.79 -0.84 -30.07
CA PHE A 708 6.08 -0.26 -30.46
C PHE A 708 6.33 -0.33 -31.98
N GLU A 709 5.97 -1.46 -32.61
CA GLU A 709 6.07 -1.66 -34.05
C GLU A 709 5.10 -0.80 -34.88
N ASN A 710 4.06 -0.24 -34.25
CA ASN A 710 3.11 0.66 -34.88
C ASN A 710 3.37 2.14 -34.58
N LEU A 711 4.38 2.47 -33.75
CA LEU A 711 4.76 3.85 -33.50
C LEU A 711 5.21 4.55 -34.80
N PRO A 712 4.90 5.84 -35.01
CA PRO A 712 5.43 6.62 -36.12
C PRO A 712 6.96 6.56 -36.18
N ARG A 713 7.53 6.60 -37.39
CA ARG A 713 9.00 6.55 -37.57
C ARG A 713 9.70 7.66 -36.81
N GLU A 714 9.13 8.86 -36.80
CA GLU A 714 9.63 10.04 -36.08
C GLU A 714 9.75 9.83 -34.56
N VAL A 715 8.95 8.92 -33.99
CA VAL A 715 8.97 8.55 -32.57
C VAL A 715 9.90 7.37 -32.32
N ARG A 716 9.98 6.44 -33.28
CA ARG A 716 10.78 5.21 -33.17
C ARG A 716 12.26 5.45 -33.43
N ASP A 717 12.58 6.27 -34.41
CA ASP A 717 13.94 6.57 -34.81
C ASP A 717 14.52 7.67 -33.92
N PRO A 718 15.84 7.66 -33.65
CA PRO A 718 16.47 8.67 -32.82
C PRO A 718 16.36 10.07 -33.45
N PRO A 719 15.96 11.09 -32.68
CA PRO A 719 15.86 12.46 -33.17
C PRO A 719 17.23 13.03 -33.54
N ALA A 720 17.25 14.03 -34.41
CA ALA A 720 18.50 14.68 -34.85
C ALA A 720 19.18 15.47 -33.71
N LEU A 721 18.39 15.97 -32.76
CA LEU A 721 18.85 16.62 -31.54
C LEU A 721 18.45 15.78 -30.35
N PHE A 722 19.23 15.86 -29.26
CA PHE A 722 18.90 15.18 -28.02
C PHE A 722 17.53 15.61 -27.48
N ASP A 723 16.70 14.63 -27.14
CA ASP A 723 15.40 14.83 -26.50
C ASP A 723 15.27 13.87 -25.30
N PRO A 724 15.15 14.39 -24.07
CA PRO A 724 15.10 13.56 -22.87
C PRO A 724 13.82 12.70 -22.79
N VAL A 725 12.71 13.14 -23.38
CA VAL A 725 11.45 12.39 -23.40
C VAL A 725 11.56 11.20 -24.35
N TRP A 726 12.19 11.38 -25.51
CA TRP A 726 12.50 10.27 -26.42
C TRP A 726 13.38 9.23 -25.73
N VAL A 727 14.45 9.66 -25.06
CA VAL A 727 15.33 8.76 -24.30
C VAL A 727 14.54 7.98 -23.25
N MET A 728 13.68 8.66 -22.47
CA MET A 728 12.88 8.02 -21.42
C MET A 728 11.80 7.09 -21.95
N LEU A 729 11.19 7.40 -23.09
CA LEU A 729 10.24 6.54 -23.81
C LEU A 729 10.89 5.20 -24.16
N HIS A 730 12.02 5.24 -24.86
CA HIS A 730 12.74 4.03 -25.31
C HIS A 730 13.38 3.27 -24.14
N ALA A 731 13.92 4.00 -23.16
CA ALA A 731 14.43 3.39 -21.93
C ALA A 731 13.32 2.63 -21.18
N THR A 732 12.12 3.20 -21.05
CA THR A 732 11.00 2.54 -20.37
C THR A 732 10.42 1.37 -21.16
N PHE A 733 10.37 1.47 -22.49
CA PHE A 733 10.03 0.32 -23.33
C PHE A 733 10.97 -0.86 -23.08
N HIS A 734 12.28 -0.61 -22.99
CA HIS A 734 13.24 -1.66 -22.67
C HIS A 734 13.17 -2.10 -21.21
N LEU A 735 12.85 -1.23 -20.26
CA LEU A 735 12.59 -1.60 -18.86
C LEU A 735 11.47 -2.64 -18.76
N ASN A 736 10.35 -2.41 -19.45
CA ASN A 736 9.22 -3.36 -19.52
C ASN A 736 9.69 -4.75 -19.98
N ASN A 737 10.36 -4.78 -21.13
CA ASN A 737 10.88 -6.02 -21.72
C ASN A 737 11.88 -6.72 -20.79
N ILE A 738 12.84 -6.00 -20.22
CA ILE A 738 13.84 -6.58 -19.32
C ILE A 738 13.16 -7.20 -18.10
N ARG A 739 12.19 -6.52 -17.48
CA ARG A 739 11.47 -7.05 -16.31
C ARG A 739 10.68 -8.31 -16.63
N MET A 740 9.88 -8.28 -17.70
CA MET A 740 9.11 -9.45 -18.15
C MET A 740 10.03 -10.64 -18.44
N TYR A 741 11.05 -10.44 -19.27
CA TYR A 741 11.91 -11.53 -19.71
C TYR A 741 12.89 -12.02 -18.64
N THR A 742 13.27 -11.19 -17.67
CA THR A 742 14.11 -11.64 -16.54
C THR A 742 13.38 -12.70 -15.71
N VAL A 743 12.07 -12.52 -15.44
CA VAL A 743 11.25 -13.51 -14.73
C VAL A 743 11.05 -14.79 -15.55
N ALA A 744 10.84 -14.67 -16.86
CA ALA A 744 10.73 -15.83 -17.75
C ALA A 744 12.07 -16.56 -17.94
N ALA A 745 13.18 -15.84 -17.91
CA ALA A 745 14.54 -16.37 -18.05
C ALA A 745 15.02 -17.09 -16.78
N PHE A 746 14.67 -16.54 -15.62
CA PHE A 746 15.13 -16.97 -14.30
C PHE A 746 13.95 -17.02 -13.32
N PRO A 747 13.05 -18.02 -13.46
CA PRO A 747 11.96 -18.20 -12.51
C PRO A 747 12.56 -18.46 -11.12
N SER A 748 12.06 -17.70 -10.14
CA SER A 748 12.55 -17.71 -8.76
C SER A 748 12.30 -18.99 -7.98
N THR A 749 11.44 -19.87 -8.50
CA THR A 749 11.11 -21.17 -7.93
C THR A 749 10.89 -22.15 -9.08
N ASN A 750 11.49 -23.34 -8.98
CA ASN A 750 11.31 -24.39 -9.99
C ASN A 750 9.90 -24.97 -9.91
N SER A 751 9.18 -24.97 -11.03
CA SER A 751 7.90 -25.65 -11.19
C SER A 751 7.91 -26.49 -12.47
N PRO A 752 7.24 -27.66 -12.48
CA PRO A 752 7.09 -28.45 -13.72
C PRO A 752 6.39 -27.67 -14.84
N TYR A 753 5.57 -26.65 -14.49
CA TYR A 753 4.76 -25.87 -15.42
C TYR A 753 5.41 -24.55 -15.84
N MET A 754 6.38 -24.03 -15.08
CA MET A 754 7.12 -22.79 -15.37
C MET A 754 8.62 -23.05 -15.41
N LYS A 755 9.14 -23.31 -16.62
CA LYS A 755 10.55 -23.60 -16.85
C LYS A 755 11.31 -22.37 -17.38
N PRO A 756 12.61 -22.23 -17.06
CA PRO A 756 13.45 -21.17 -17.61
C PRO A 756 13.43 -21.13 -19.15
N SER A 757 13.08 -19.98 -19.74
CA SER A 757 12.97 -19.83 -21.19
C SER A 757 14.28 -19.36 -21.84
N SER A 758 14.81 -20.14 -22.79
CA SER A 758 15.98 -19.74 -23.60
C SER A 758 15.69 -18.56 -24.52
N SER A 759 14.49 -18.54 -25.13
CA SER A 759 14.01 -17.39 -25.92
C SER A 759 13.87 -16.15 -25.05
N GLY A 760 13.32 -16.30 -23.84
CA GLY A 760 13.25 -15.21 -22.84
C GLY A 760 14.62 -14.64 -22.50
N ARG A 761 15.63 -15.50 -22.26
CA ARG A 761 17.03 -15.06 -22.07
C ARG A 761 17.55 -14.23 -23.25
N GLY A 762 17.32 -14.70 -24.48
CA GLY A 762 17.74 -13.98 -25.69
C GLY A 762 17.10 -12.59 -25.81
N ARG A 763 15.78 -12.49 -25.57
CA ARG A 763 15.04 -11.22 -25.64
C ARG A 763 15.39 -10.26 -24.51
N CYS A 764 15.60 -10.76 -23.28
CA CYS A 764 16.14 -9.99 -22.17
C CYS A 764 17.51 -9.39 -22.54
N ARG A 765 18.42 -10.24 -23.02
CA ARG A 765 19.77 -9.80 -23.41
C ARG A 765 19.75 -8.76 -24.52
N GLN A 766 18.87 -8.90 -25.51
CA GLN A 766 18.74 -7.91 -26.57
C GLN A 766 18.25 -6.56 -26.04
N SER A 767 17.28 -6.55 -25.14
CA SER A 767 16.79 -5.31 -24.52
C SER A 767 17.88 -4.65 -23.67
N VAL A 768 18.67 -5.42 -22.94
CA VAL A 768 19.87 -4.94 -22.21
C VAL A 768 20.88 -4.28 -23.18
N ARG A 769 21.15 -4.89 -24.35
CA ARG A 769 22.04 -4.28 -25.37
C ARG A 769 21.51 -2.94 -25.84
N ASN A 770 20.21 -2.84 -26.08
CA ASN A 770 19.61 -1.59 -26.55
C ASN A 770 19.70 -0.49 -25.48
N VAL A 771 19.51 -0.81 -24.19
CA VAL A 771 19.75 0.14 -23.08
C VAL A 771 21.22 0.55 -23.02
N ALA A 772 22.17 -0.38 -23.17
CA ALA A 772 23.60 -0.07 -23.18
C ALA A 772 23.99 0.82 -24.37
N SER A 773 23.41 0.58 -25.55
CA SER A 773 23.59 1.41 -26.74
C SER A 773 23.03 2.82 -26.53
N LEU A 774 21.83 2.93 -25.96
CA LEU A 774 21.19 4.20 -25.62
C LEU A 774 22.02 4.98 -24.58
N ALA A 775 22.46 4.30 -23.52
CA ALA A 775 23.33 4.90 -22.50
C ALA A 775 24.67 5.39 -23.08
N SER A 776 25.19 4.70 -24.10
CA SER A 776 26.46 5.07 -24.77
C SER A 776 26.32 6.22 -25.76
N SER A 777 25.13 6.46 -26.31
CA SER A 777 24.90 7.55 -27.27
C SER A 777 24.73 8.92 -26.59
N ILE A 778 24.38 8.94 -25.31
CA ILE A 778 24.10 10.17 -24.56
C ILE A 778 25.41 10.81 -24.07
N GLN A 779 25.55 12.10 -24.30
CA GLN A 779 26.72 12.86 -23.85
C GLN A 779 26.64 13.20 -22.35
N PRO A 780 27.79 13.43 -21.67
CA PRO A 780 27.79 13.71 -20.22
C PRO A 780 26.93 14.92 -19.80
N HIS A 781 26.87 15.96 -20.61
CA HIS A 781 26.06 17.16 -20.33
C HIS A 781 24.56 16.94 -20.60
N GLU A 782 24.21 16.00 -21.46
CA GLU A 782 22.82 15.59 -21.75
C GLU A 782 22.27 14.72 -20.62
N LEU A 783 23.12 13.93 -19.94
CA LEU A 783 22.74 13.18 -18.75
C LEU A 783 22.25 14.07 -17.60
N GLU A 784 22.71 15.33 -17.51
CA GLU A 784 22.22 16.30 -16.53
C GLU A 784 20.72 16.61 -16.73
N GLN A 785 20.19 16.39 -17.93
CA GLN A 785 18.78 16.56 -18.27
C GLN A 785 17.97 15.26 -18.12
N LEU A 786 18.54 14.22 -17.51
CA LEU A 786 17.85 12.98 -17.19
C LEU A 786 17.74 12.81 -15.67
N GLY A 787 16.55 12.40 -15.22
CA GLY A 787 16.25 12.20 -13.81
C GLY A 787 16.69 10.83 -13.25
N PRO A 788 16.42 10.58 -11.95
CA PRO A 788 16.77 9.34 -11.28
C PRO A 788 16.06 8.10 -11.87
N MET A 789 14.97 8.30 -12.61
CA MET A 789 14.28 7.24 -13.34
C MET A 789 15.15 6.60 -14.42
N PHE A 790 15.95 7.40 -15.14
CA PHE A 790 16.87 6.86 -16.13
C PHE A 790 17.98 6.02 -15.46
N ALA A 791 18.53 6.51 -14.34
CA ALA A 791 19.48 5.75 -13.53
C ALA A 791 18.89 4.41 -13.07
N PHE A 792 17.61 4.37 -12.70
CA PHE A 792 16.92 3.13 -12.36
C PHE A 792 16.82 2.15 -13.55
N VAL A 793 16.50 2.64 -14.76
CA VAL A 793 16.48 1.78 -15.97
C VAL A 793 17.86 1.19 -16.25
N VAL A 794 18.91 2.02 -16.22
CA VAL A 794 20.29 1.57 -16.45
C VAL A 794 20.73 0.58 -15.38
N TRP A 795 20.33 0.78 -14.12
CA TRP A 795 20.54 -0.19 -13.03
C TRP A 795 19.87 -1.53 -13.31
N VAL A 796 18.60 -1.55 -13.71
CA VAL A 796 17.87 -2.79 -14.02
C VAL A 796 18.54 -3.54 -15.17
N ALA A 797 18.94 -2.84 -16.23
CA ALA A 797 19.66 -3.44 -17.35
C ALA A 797 21.03 -4.00 -16.95
N SER A 798 21.80 -3.23 -16.17
CA SER A 798 23.12 -3.64 -15.67
C SER A 798 23.02 -4.86 -14.76
N ARG A 799 22.05 -4.87 -13.84
CA ARG A 799 21.80 -6.01 -12.96
C ARG A 799 21.41 -7.26 -13.76
N SER A 800 20.48 -7.14 -14.70
CA SER A 800 20.07 -8.27 -15.55
C SER A 800 21.24 -8.83 -16.38
N LEU A 801 22.15 -7.96 -16.86
CA LEU A 801 23.37 -8.41 -17.54
C LEU A 801 24.30 -9.20 -16.62
N VAL A 802 24.51 -8.72 -15.39
CA VAL A 802 25.34 -9.43 -14.41
C VAL A 802 24.71 -10.78 -14.05
N ILE A 803 23.39 -10.86 -13.87
CA ILE A 803 22.69 -12.14 -13.62
C ILE A 803 22.86 -13.12 -14.79
N LEU A 804 22.70 -12.65 -16.04
CA LEU A 804 22.92 -13.46 -17.25
C LEU A 804 24.36 -14.00 -17.30
N TRP A 805 25.33 -13.16 -16.95
CA TRP A 805 26.74 -13.52 -16.94
C TRP A 805 27.10 -14.52 -15.84
N THR A 806 26.72 -14.24 -14.60
CA THR A 806 27.08 -15.05 -13.42
C THR A 806 26.36 -16.39 -13.39
N SER A 807 25.19 -16.49 -14.03
CA SER A 807 24.46 -17.75 -14.22
C SER A 807 24.98 -18.62 -15.37
N GLY A 808 26.04 -18.19 -16.08
CA GLY A 808 26.69 -18.97 -17.13
C GLY A 808 26.00 -18.93 -18.50
N TYR A 809 25.09 -17.98 -18.75
CA TYR A 809 24.39 -17.85 -20.02
C TYR A 809 25.02 -16.84 -20.99
N GLU A 810 26.14 -16.23 -20.59
CA GLU A 810 27.03 -15.48 -21.49
C GLU A 810 28.19 -16.38 -21.93
N THR A 811 28.55 -16.32 -23.21
CA THR A 811 29.56 -17.20 -23.83
C THR A 811 30.98 -17.00 -23.29
N ALA A 812 31.24 -15.92 -22.55
CA ALA A 812 32.53 -15.59 -21.97
C ALA A 812 32.46 -15.44 -20.44
N TYR A 813 32.31 -16.54 -19.71
CA TYR A 813 32.40 -16.52 -18.23
C TYR A 813 33.73 -15.91 -17.72
N ALA A 814 34.79 -16.04 -18.53
CA ALA A 814 36.14 -15.59 -18.21
C ALA A 814 36.31 -14.05 -18.20
N THR A 815 35.52 -13.29 -18.96
CA THR A 815 35.71 -11.84 -19.12
C THR A 815 34.41 -11.08 -18.88
N MET A 816 34.52 -9.87 -18.32
CA MET A 816 33.35 -9.00 -18.09
C MET A 816 32.64 -8.70 -19.42
N PRO A 817 31.29 -8.73 -19.46
CA PRO A 817 30.53 -8.35 -20.64
C PRO A 817 30.87 -6.92 -21.08
N THR A 818 31.13 -6.73 -22.37
CA THR A 818 31.54 -5.42 -22.94
C THR A 818 30.51 -4.32 -22.71
N ASP A 819 29.23 -4.69 -22.66
CA ASP A 819 28.12 -3.74 -22.51
C ASP A 819 27.95 -3.24 -21.08
N LEU A 820 28.59 -3.87 -20.09
CA LEU A 820 28.44 -3.49 -18.68
C LEU A 820 29.18 -2.18 -18.36
N GLU A 821 30.38 -1.99 -18.89
CA GLU A 821 31.20 -0.81 -18.59
C GLU A 821 30.57 0.51 -19.07
N PRO A 822 29.99 0.60 -20.28
CA PRO A 822 29.26 1.80 -20.68
C PRO A 822 28.10 2.14 -19.72
N MET A 823 27.33 1.14 -19.28
CA MET A 823 26.23 1.38 -18.34
C MET A 823 26.73 1.82 -16.95
N LEU A 824 27.81 1.22 -16.43
CA LEU A 824 28.43 1.65 -15.17
C LEU A 824 29.00 3.07 -15.28
N ARG A 825 29.60 3.43 -16.42
CA ARG A 825 30.07 4.79 -16.68
C ARG A 825 28.92 5.79 -16.64
N THR A 826 27.79 5.49 -17.29
CA THR A 826 26.59 6.33 -17.24
C THR A 826 26.09 6.50 -15.80
N LEU A 827 25.99 5.41 -15.02
CA LEU A 827 25.58 5.50 -13.61
C LEU A 827 26.56 6.34 -12.77
N ARG A 828 27.88 6.19 -12.96
CA ARG A 828 28.90 7.00 -12.26
C ARG A 828 28.82 8.48 -12.64
N GLN A 829 28.49 8.80 -13.89
CA GLN A 829 28.27 10.19 -14.32
C GLN A 829 27.00 10.77 -13.68
N MET A 830 25.92 10.00 -13.64
CA MET A 830 24.69 10.42 -12.96
C MET A 830 24.83 10.52 -11.44
N ALA A 831 25.71 9.74 -10.82
CA ALA A 831 25.98 9.74 -9.39
C ALA A 831 26.43 11.10 -8.84
N VAL A 832 26.97 11.97 -9.70
CA VAL A 832 27.33 13.36 -9.35
C VAL A 832 26.10 14.15 -8.86
N HIS A 833 24.93 13.91 -9.45
CA HIS A 833 23.68 14.64 -9.14
C HIS A 833 22.64 13.76 -8.44
N TRP A 834 22.71 12.45 -8.63
CA TRP A 834 21.71 11.48 -8.18
C TRP A 834 22.34 10.39 -7.30
N PRO A 835 22.32 10.54 -5.96
CA PRO A 835 22.91 9.57 -5.03
C PRO A 835 22.43 8.11 -5.22
N CYS A 836 21.19 7.91 -5.69
CA CYS A 836 20.69 6.57 -6.01
C CYS A 836 21.56 5.84 -7.05
N ALA A 837 22.12 6.58 -8.02
CA ALA A 837 22.98 6.01 -9.05
C ALA A 837 24.31 5.52 -8.46
N GLN A 838 24.87 6.23 -7.48
CA GLN A 838 26.04 5.78 -6.74
C GLN A 838 25.75 4.45 -6.04
N ARG A 839 24.62 4.36 -5.32
CA ARG A 839 24.20 3.11 -4.65
C ARG A 839 24.07 1.94 -5.62
N TYR A 840 23.53 2.19 -6.82
CA TYR A 840 23.45 1.17 -7.87
C TYR A 840 24.84 0.70 -8.32
N VAL A 841 25.78 1.63 -8.51
CA VAL A 841 27.19 1.31 -8.82
C VAL A 841 27.81 0.49 -7.68
N ASP A 842 27.64 0.91 -6.43
CA ASP A 842 28.22 0.25 -5.27
C ASP A 842 27.75 -1.20 -5.15
N ILE A 843 26.45 -1.47 -5.39
CA ILE A 843 25.92 -2.83 -5.36
C ILE A 843 26.52 -3.69 -6.49
N ILE A 844 26.65 -3.16 -7.71
CA ILE A 844 27.26 -3.92 -8.82
C ILE A 844 28.74 -4.12 -8.57
N GLN A 845 29.45 -3.08 -8.17
CA GLN A 845 30.89 -3.11 -7.91
C GLN A 845 31.22 -4.08 -6.79
N LEU A 846 30.39 -4.11 -5.73
CA LEU A 846 30.50 -5.13 -4.70
C LEU A 846 30.46 -6.53 -5.30
N ILE A 847 29.56 -6.84 -6.23
CA ILE A 847 29.52 -8.17 -6.87
C ILE A 847 30.69 -8.41 -7.82
N LEU A 848 31.15 -7.38 -8.54
CA LEU A 848 32.28 -7.48 -9.47
C LEU A 848 33.61 -7.72 -8.74
N ASP A 849 33.90 -6.93 -7.71
CA ASP A 849 35.10 -7.04 -6.87
C ASP A 849 35.15 -8.38 -6.16
N THR A 850 33.98 -8.96 -5.98
CA THR A 850 33.78 -10.14 -5.16
C THR A 850 33.34 -11.35 -5.93
N LYS A 851 33.54 -11.29 -7.26
CA LYS A 851 33.62 -12.47 -8.11
C LYS A 851 34.55 -13.53 -7.49
N ASN A 852 35.48 -13.11 -6.62
CA ASN A 852 36.30 -13.97 -5.74
C ASN A 852 36.21 -13.64 -4.21
N ASN A 853 35.02 -13.26 -3.67
CA ASN A 853 34.60 -13.21 -2.23
C ASN A 853 34.39 -11.80 -1.56
N PRO A 854 33.25 -11.56 -0.84
CA PRO A 854 33.27 -11.60 0.63
C PRO A 854 31.88 -12.09 1.15
N GLY A 855 31.66 -13.39 1.05
CA GLY A 855 30.38 -14.08 1.26
C GLY A 855 30.24 -15.37 0.42
N GLY A 856 31.17 -15.63 -0.51
CA GLY A 856 31.17 -16.83 -1.37
C GLY A 856 29.91 -16.92 -2.25
N PRO A 857 29.46 -18.13 -2.61
CA PRO A 857 28.24 -18.38 -3.39
C PRO A 857 27.00 -17.64 -2.87
N THR A 858 26.91 -17.42 -1.56
CA THR A 858 25.75 -16.80 -0.90
C THR A 858 25.52 -15.33 -1.29
N GLY A 859 26.58 -14.54 -1.45
CA GLY A 859 26.45 -13.14 -1.89
C GLY A 859 25.95 -13.04 -3.33
N LEU A 860 26.43 -13.96 -4.19
CA LEU A 860 26.00 -14.06 -5.57
C LEU A 860 24.55 -14.57 -5.69
N GLU A 861 24.15 -15.55 -4.88
CA GLU A 861 22.77 -16.02 -4.79
C GLU A 861 21.81 -14.90 -4.37
N ILE A 862 22.18 -14.09 -3.37
CA ILE A 862 21.38 -12.93 -2.94
C ILE A 862 21.21 -11.92 -4.07
N PHE A 863 22.29 -11.63 -4.81
CA PHE A 863 22.23 -10.69 -5.93
C PHE A 863 21.38 -11.23 -7.10
N ASN A 864 21.54 -12.52 -7.42
CA ASN A 864 20.84 -13.20 -8.50
C ASN A 864 19.35 -13.42 -8.20
N ASP A 865 18.92 -13.27 -6.95
CA ASP A 865 17.50 -13.34 -6.56
C ASP A 865 16.70 -12.18 -7.17
N THR A 866 16.03 -12.46 -8.28
CA THR A 866 15.23 -11.50 -9.04
C THR A 866 14.02 -10.97 -8.28
N LYS A 867 13.64 -11.56 -7.13
CA LYS A 867 12.58 -11.05 -6.23
C LYS A 867 13.02 -9.82 -5.43
N ARG A 868 14.32 -9.59 -5.27
CA ARG A 868 14.84 -8.52 -4.39
C ARG A 868 14.90 -7.18 -5.10
N THR A 869 14.50 -6.13 -4.40
CA THR A 869 14.68 -4.73 -4.82
C THR A 869 16.11 -4.25 -4.55
N ALA A 870 16.49 -3.10 -5.11
CA ALA A 870 17.79 -2.49 -4.83
C ALA A 870 17.98 -2.20 -3.32
N TYR A 871 16.94 -1.70 -2.64
CA TYR A 871 16.93 -1.49 -1.19
C TYR A 871 17.12 -2.80 -0.42
N GLY A 872 16.40 -3.86 -0.80
CA GLY A 872 16.53 -5.19 -0.19
C GLY A 872 17.91 -5.81 -0.38
N LEU A 873 18.52 -5.60 -1.56
CA LEU A 873 19.89 -6.01 -1.84
C LEU A 873 20.90 -5.24 -1.00
N GLN A 874 20.78 -3.91 -0.94
CA GLN A 874 21.68 -3.05 -0.16
C GLN A 874 21.71 -3.49 1.31
N ASN A 875 20.55 -3.73 1.92
CA ASN A 875 20.46 -4.16 3.32
C ASN A 875 21.10 -5.53 3.56
N LYS A 876 20.84 -6.50 2.68
CA LYS A 876 21.35 -7.88 2.85
C LYS A 876 22.83 -8.01 2.51
N LEU A 877 23.28 -7.39 1.42
CA LEU A 877 24.69 -7.39 1.03
C LEU A 877 25.52 -6.54 1.99
N GLY A 878 24.98 -5.42 2.47
CA GLY A 878 25.61 -4.59 3.51
C GLY A 878 25.83 -5.35 4.82
N GLN A 879 24.85 -6.14 5.26
CA GLN A 879 24.99 -7.03 6.43
C GLN A 879 26.12 -8.06 6.25
N LEU A 880 26.29 -8.61 5.04
CA LEU A 880 27.36 -9.57 4.73
C LEU A 880 28.74 -8.90 4.61
N ALA A 881 28.81 -7.70 4.05
CA ALA A 881 30.04 -6.91 3.93
C ALA A 881 30.50 -6.31 5.28
N GLY A 882 29.62 -6.31 6.29
CA GLY A 882 29.81 -5.77 7.64
C GLY A 882 30.92 -6.41 8.49
N ASN A 883 31.65 -7.42 7.97
CA ASN A 883 32.89 -7.91 8.59
C ASN A 883 34.18 -7.33 7.98
N ARG A 884 34.13 -6.46 6.95
CA ARG A 884 35.34 -5.83 6.37
C ARG A 884 35.27 -4.38 5.88
N ALA A 885 34.11 -3.73 5.75
CA ALA A 885 34.10 -2.33 5.24
C ALA A 885 32.91 -1.51 5.74
N GLY A 886 33.05 -0.89 6.92
CA GLY A 886 32.08 0.08 7.46
C GLY A 886 32.01 1.43 6.74
N GLN A 887 32.50 1.55 5.50
CA GLN A 887 32.56 2.81 4.74
C GLN A 887 31.79 2.79 3.41
N ALA A 888 31.40 1.63 2.88
CA ALA A 888 30.76 1.56 1.54
C ALA A 888 29.27 1.95 1.54
N PHE A 889 28.61 1.89 2.70
CA PHE A 889 27.17 2.19 2.83
C PHE A 889 26.96 3.18 3.98
N VAL A 890 27.53 4.39 3.84
CA VAL A 890 27.20 5.48 4.76
C VAL A 890 25.76 5.89 4.50
N ASN A 891 24.85 5.38 5.32
CA ASN A 891 23.54 5.99 5.48
C ASN A 891 23.77 7.30 6.25
N SER A 892 23.72 8.46 5.57
CA SER A 892 23.42 9.71 6.27
C SER A 892 21.96 9.65 6.69
N PHE A 893 21.70 9.02 7.83
CA PHE A 893 20.42 9.11 8.50
C PHE A 893 20.37 10.47 9.17
N ASP A 894 19.42 11.32 8.80
CA ASP A 894 18.98 12.41 9.68
C ASP A 894 17.51 12.74 9.38
N PHE A 895 16.64 12.46 10.36
CA PHE A 895 15.32 13.07 10.50
C PHE A 895 15.28 14.00 11.73
N LEU A 896 16.09 13.73 12.77
CA LEU A 896 16.46 14.57 13.91
C LEU A 896 17.71 13.95 14.60
N ASP A 897 18.94 14.30 14.21
CA ASP A 897 20.16 13.78 14.82
C ASP A 897 20.33 14.30 16.27
N ILE A 898 20.28 13.39 17.25
CA ILE A 898 20.80 13.62 18.61
C ILE A 898 22.15 12.89 18.70
N PRO A 899 23.27 13.60 18.93
CA PRO A 899 24.56 12.95 19.10
C PRO A 899 24.61 12.19 20.43
N LEU A 900 25.12 10.96 20.39
CA LEU A 900 25.61 10.28 21.58
C LEU A 900 26.65 11.19 22.25
N LEU A 901 26.38 11.58 23.50
CA LEU A 901 27.35 12.20 24.37
C LEU A 901 28.56 11.26 24.51
N ASP A 902 29.64 11.67 23.86
CA ASP A 902 30.99 11.28 24.22
C ASP A 902 31.19 11.69 25.69
N THR A 903 31.08 10.72 26.60
CA THR A 903 31.42 10.92 28.01
C THR A 903 32.86 10.47 28.23
N GLY A 904 33.76 11.09 27.47
CA GLY A 904 35.18 11.15 27.76
C GLY A 904 35.52 12.51 28.39
N GLU A 905 35.98 12.47 29.64
CA GLU A 905 36.65 13.55 30.37
C GLU A 905 35.80 14.72 30.91
N PHE A 906 35.31 14.56 32.14
CA PHE A 906 35.74 15.43 33.25
C PHE A 906 35.84 14.58 34.52
N GLY A 907 37.08 14.35 34.97
CA GLY A 907 37.36 13.69 36.24
C GLY A 907 37.02 14.58 37.44
N VAL A 908 36.75 13.97 38.58
CA VAL A 908 37.57 14.04 39.81
C VAL A 908 36.86 13.29 40.94
N GLY A 909 37.51 12.22 41.42
CA GLY A 909 37.67 11.94 42.86
C GLY A 909 36.58 11.16 43.60
N ARG A 910 36.83 9.87 43.88
CA ARG A 910 37.23 9.38 45.22
C ARG A 910 37.15 7.84 45.30
N ASN A 911 38.31 7.27 45.66
CA ASN A 911 38.56 6.11 46.52
C ASN A 911 37.43 5.10 46.83
N GLY A 912 37.70 3.82 46.55
CA GLY A 912 37.00 2.69 47.18
C GLY A 912 37.44 1.31 46.68
N ASN A 913 38.51 0.78 47.30
CA ASN A 913 39.00 -0.61 47.38
C ASN A 913 38.21 -1.77 46.74
N PHE A 914 38.98 -2.63 46.04
CA PHE A 914 39.08 -4.10 46.12
C PHE A 914 37.83 -4.98 46.32
N GLY A 915 37.70 -5.98 45.44
CA GLY A 915 36.96 -7.21 45.72
C GLY A 915 36.93 -8.19 44.55
N LEU A 916 37.99 -8.99 44.38
CA LEU A 916 37.95 -10.27 43.65
C LEU A 916 36.97 -11.22 44.36
N GLY A 917 36.13 -11.92 43.59
CA GLY A 917 35.37 -13.05 44.12
C GLY A 917 34.37 -13.65 43.13
N MET A 918 34.75 -14.81 42.58
CA MET A 918 33.92 -15.99 42.26
C MET A 918 32.61 -15.77 41.47
N ALA A 919 32.53 -16.26 40.23
CA ALA A 919 32.13 -17.61 39.84
C ALA A 919 30.61 -17.75 39.65
N ASP A 920 30.28 -18.41 38.55
CA ASP A 920 29.09 -19.24 38.32
C ASP A 920 27.73 -18.62 37.94
N GLU A 921 27.17 -19.29 36.92
CA GLU A 921 25.74 -19.51 36.61
C GLU A 921 24.91 -18.42 35.88
N TRP A 922 24.56 -18.79 34.63
CA TRP A 922 23.29 -18.61 33.89
C TRP A 922 22.41 -17.37 34.13
N LEU A 923 22.12 -16.63 33.05
CA LEU A 923 20.79 -16.51 32.39
C LEU A 923 20.81 -15.50 31.24
#